data_AF-A0A2V6LIG2-F1
#
_entry.id   AF-A0A2V6LIG2-F1
#
_cell.length_a   1.000
_cell.length_b   1.000
_cell.length_c   1.000
_cell.angle_alpha   90.00
_cell.angle_beta   90.00
_cell.angle_gamma   90.00
#
_symmetry.space_group_name_H-M   'P 1'
#
loop_
_entity.id
_entity.type
_entity.pdbx_description
1 polymer ?
#
loop_
_entity_poly.entity_id
_entity_poly.type
_entity_poly.pdbx_seq_one_letter_code
_entity_poly.pdbx_strand_id
1 'polypeptide(L)'
;MARRWFYTSESIRNIGQSSQILGVLTKQIVKDVILAVVLFAALVATDRIIGSVGVRFLTRHSPSLASDFAAFVKTISDNYDHIQNFLNTIVQLAGLFLTLYFTAISVIASTVYARVPGDVRTLAVDEKVGNVYIRVVAILGAVSILYLIAGVMGAQIGLIGLIAIGALSILSLFSFLFLGKRTFNFFQPTIFVQYLVNQLARWIKLASGHRRGVQTLSLQDFYRRKAEENLATYRNIVSLATKEEYHRIEPQALVALLEFTIDLATFYQQRKSRIASESFWFEKVGKHRDWLIVGHTELEMALVTGRPADPEVVPNFLWFEEWLQEITRSASTAITSRDDSQQHWFKFATRLYRRLEEFGNSLSIDEAMLFFRSQRMEIESLLDSTDLKPSLASEAINKRLSFCIGSIAFVFSDLMAVLIGFVQRLGNVNEDYVRSLSRGLLANKLKVIYFAQLPRAVLSEAESISKSLRAEELVEKRVITPEWYVSQLLARQFVDFIKSNCVTLVSELEQTLISKLPDYQKMHRDLFAAQIISSAIEMCSKLRAHLPTIKACLDGLGVMRKVRDIPWVEIDWKALGERIDAVHKKVMLAAASILPRLERIPGSRHWPEYFGQLYSFLARESFFSMARGDEELFTKTFPPLFASSILANQKLREQLKDRDSRMMLAWSSGPIEDIVALSGYAKLFSELDGKQFYEIVTKTWDAYLAGFEDPTEPLKAVTAILEYRTGDFFMPARDLERTTWQQNFERLLRDRGILQDRYTSFRRIEKPVHPSPLIQEVARAGMMMEHAADFFLVDYVMPRLKGTDVTYPYTARNLATSLLRKEHSATADQRKDEIAK
;
A
#
# COMPACT_ATOMS: atom_id res chain seq x y z
N MET A 1 50.77 -46.57 -23.50
CA MET A 1 49.59 -47.35 -23.03
C MET A 1 48.52 -46.48 -22.35
N ALA A 2 48.86 -45.48 -21.54
CA ALA A 2 47.87 -44.62 -20.83
C ALA A 2 46.85 -43.89 -21.74
N ARG A 3 47.26 -43.42 -22.93
CA ARG A 3 46.34 -42.76 -23.90
C ARG A 3 45.27 -43.71 -24.47
N ARG A 4 45.59 -44.99 -24.71
CA ARG A 4 44.61 -45.98 -25.22
C ARG A 4 43.60 -46.41 -24.15
N TRP A 5 43.99 -46.40 -22.88
CA TRP A 5 43.10 -46.72 -21.75
C TRP A 5 42.13 -45.57 -21.44
N PHE A 6 42.57 -44.32 -21.60
CA PHE A 6 41.70 -43.14 -21.43
C PHE A 6 40.57 -43.10 -22.48
N TYR A 7 40.89 -43.27 -23.77
CA TYR A 7 39.88 -43.30 -24.86
C TYR A 7 38.90 -44.47 -24.76
N THR A 8 39.34 -45.63 -24.28
CA THR A 8 38.45 -46.79 -24.07
C THR A 8 37.55 -46.61 -22.85
N SER A 9 38.06 -46.01 -21.76
CA SER A 9 37.25 -45.67 -20.58
C SER A 9 36.18 -44.60 -20.87
N GLU A 10 36.51 -43.61 -21.72
CA GLU A 10 35.60 -42.54 -22.13
C GLU A 10 34.53 -43.05 -23.10
N SER A 11 34.89 -43.98 -24.00
CA SER A 11 33.94 -44.69 -24.86
C SER A 11 32.96 -45.56 -24.06
N ILE A 12 33.44 -46.31 -23.06
CA ILE A 12 32.59 -47.14 -22.20
C ILE A 12 31.67 -46.28 -21.32
N ARG A 13 32.14 -45.13 -20.83
CA ARG A 13 31.34 -44.17 -20.06
C ARG A 13 30.27 -43.49 -20.93
N ASN A 14 30.59 -43.17 -22.19
CA ASN A 14 29.64 -42.63 -23.16
C ASN A 14 28.59 -43.68 -23.60
N ILE A 15 28.95 -44.97 -23.66
CA ILE A 15 28.00 -46.07 -23.87
C ILE A 15 27.09 -46.27 -22.63
N GLY A 16 27.62 -46.08 -21.43
CA GLY A 16 26.85 -46.07 -20.18
C GLY A 16 25.85 -44.91 -20.11
N GLN A 17 26.25 -43.72 -20.53
CA GLN A 17 25.36 -42.55 -20.58
C GLN A 17 24.32 -42.65 -21.69
N SER A 18 24.68 -43.15 -22.88
CA SER A 18 23.73 -43.35 -23.98
C SER A 18 22.71 -44.46 -23.67
N SER A 19 23.11 -45.54 -23.00
CA SER A 19 22.18 -46.59 -22.55
C SER A 19 21.27 -46.13 -21.41
N GLN A 20 21.72 -45.25 -20.51
CA GLN A 20 20.86 -44.60 -19.53
C GLN A 20 19.86 -43.64 -20.17
N ILE A 21 20.27 -42.83 -21.14
CA ILE A 21 19.37 -41.94 -21.89
C ILE A 21 18.35 -42.75 -22.69
N LEU A 22 18.79 -43.80 -23.38
CA LEU A 22 17.91 -44.73 -24.10
C LEU A 22 16.95 -45.45 -23.14
N GLY A 23 17.41 -45.81 -21.94
CA GLY A 23 16.62 -46.43 -20.88
C GLY A 23 15.54 -45.50 -20.30
N VAL A 24 15.84 -44.21 -20.14
CA VAL A 24 14.86 -43.20 -19.71
C VAL A 24 13.84 -42.92 -20.82
N LEU A 25 14.29 -42.79 -22.07
CA LEU A 25 13.43 -42.60 -23.25
C LEU A 25 12.49 -43.78 -23.46
N THR A 26 13.01 -45.01 -23.42
CA THR A 26 12.18 -46.22 -23.52
C THR A 26 11.17 -46.28 -22.38
N LYS A 27 11.55 -46.01 -21.13
CA LYS A 27 10.61 -46.02 -20.00
C LYS A 27 9.48 -44.99 -20.13
N GLN A 28 9.74 -43.82 -20.73
CA GLN A 28 8.71 -42.81 -20.98
C GLN A 28 7.80 -43.18 -22.17
N ILE A 29 8.36 -43.70 -23.26
CA ILE A 29 7.62 -44.00 -24.50
C ILE A 29 6.81 -45.30 -24.39
N VAL A 30 7.32 -46.30 -23.66
CA VAL A 30 6.70 -47.62 -23.51
C VAL A 30 5.26 -47.52 -22.99
N LYS A 31 4.97 -46.59 -22.07
CA LYS A 31 3.61 -46.41 -21.56
C LYS A 31 2.62 -45.98 -22.65
N ASP A 32 3.03 -45.05 -23.52
CA ASP A 32 2.17 -44.49 -24.57
C ASP A 32 2.03 -45.48 -25.74
N VAL A 33 3.07 -46.28 -26.02
CA VAL A 33 3.01 -47.40 -26.98
C VAL A 33 2.09 -48.52 -26.47
N ILE A 34 2.21 -48.91 -25.21
CA ILE A 34 1.30 -49.90 -24.59
C ILE A 34 -0.14 -49.40 -24.66
N LEU A 35 -0.37 -48.12 -24.35
CA LEU A 35 -1.70 -47.52 -24.43
C LEU A 35 -2.27 -47.58 -25.86
N ALA A 36 -1.46 -47.28 -26.88
CA ALA A 36 -1.87 -47.37 -28.28
C ALA A 36 -2.20 -48.81 -28.70
N VAL A 37 -1.40 -49.79 -28.28
CA VAL A 37 -1.62 -51.21 -28.56
C VAL A 37 -2.88 -51.73 -27.86
N VAL A 38 -3.10 -51.34 -26.60
CA VAL A 38 -4.31 -51.70 -25.83
C VAL A 38 -5.54 -51.07 -26.47
N LEU A 39 -5.47 -49.80 -26.87
CA LEU A 39 -6.57 -49.11 -27.55
C LEU A 39 -6.89 -49.78 -28.89
N PHE A 40 -5.87 -50.10 -29.68
CA PHE A 40 -6.03 -50.86 -30.92
C PHE A 40 -6.70 -52.22 -30.69
N ALA A 41 -6.19 -53.00 -29.74
CA ALA A 41 -6.75 -54.31 -29.40
C ALA A 41 -8.20 -54.21 -28.91
N ALA A 42 -8.51 -53.19 -28.10
CA ALA A 42 -9.85 -52.92 -27.61
C ALA A 42 -10.81 -52.56 -28.76
N LEU A 43 -10.40 -51.70 -29.69
CA LEU A 43 -11.20 -51.33 -30.86
C LEU A 43 -11.45 -52.56 -31.76
N VAL A 44 -10.42 -53.35 -32.06
CA VAL A 44 -10.55 -54.58 -32.86
C VAL A 44 -11.44 -55.62 -32.16
N ALA A 45 -11.32 -55.78 -30.83
CA ALA A 45 -12.19 -56.68 -30.07
C ALA A 45 -13.64 -56.19 -30.09
N THR A 46 -13.85 -54.88 -29.95
CA THR A 46 -15.18 -54.26 -29.99
C THR A 46 -15.83 -54.41 -31.36
N ASP A 47 -15.06 -54.21 -32.44
CA ASP A 47 -15.49 -54.47 -33.81
C ASP A 47 -15.93 -55.92 -34.02
N ARG A 48 -15.17 -56.90 -33.48
CA ARG A 48 -15.52 -58.33 -33.55
C ARG A 48 -16.76 -58.68 -32.72
N ILE A 49 -16.89 -58.10 -31.53
CA ILE A 49 -18.04 -58.34 -30.65
C ILE A 49 -19.31 -57.74 -31.26
N ILE A 50 -19.27 -56.50 -31.72
CA ILE A 50 -20.43 -55.85 -32.33
C ILE A 50 -20.78 -56.48 -33.67
N GLY A 51 -19.79 -56.87 -34.48
CA GLY A 51 -20.03 -57.62 -35.71
C GLY A 51 -20.71 -58.98 -35.46
N SER A 52 -20.30 -59.73 -34.43
CA SER A 52 -20.86 -61.06 -34.15
C SER A 52 -22.17 -61.05 -33.34
N VAL A 53 -22.29 -60.16 -32.35
CA VAL A 53 -23.47 -60.03 -31.48
C VAL A 53 -24.54 -59.18 -32.14
N GLY A 54 -24.17 -58.07 -32.78
CA GLY A 54 -25.08 -57.17 -33.47
C GLY A 54 -25.80 -57.85 -34.63
N VAL A 55 -25.06 -58.62 -35.46
CA VAL A 55 -25.68 -59.42 -36.53
C VAL A 55 -26.62 -60.48 -35.94
N ARG A 56 -26.21 -61.25 -34.91
CA ARG A 56 -27.07 -62.25 -34.28
C ARG A 56 -28.34 -61.65 -33.63
N PHE A 57 -28.20 -60.50 -32.99
CA PHE A 57 -29.31 -59.79 -32.33
C PHE A 57 -30.29 -59.24 -33.37
N LEU A 58 -29.79 -58.58 -34.41
CA LEU A 58 -30.58 -58.05 -35.52
C LEU A 58 -31.26 -59.18 -36.30
N THR A 59 -30.57 -60.30 -36.58
CA THR A 59 -31.20 -61.46 -37.26
C THR A 59 -32.36 -62.05 -36.45
N ARG A 60 -32.38 -61.87 -35.13
CA ARG A 60 -33.42 -62.40 -34.24
C ARG A 60 -34.63 -61.47 -34.08
N HIS A 61 -34.46 -60.15 -34.26
CA HIS A 61 -35.53 -59.15 -34.06
C HIS A 61 -36.03 -58.50 -35.36
N SER A 62 -35.18 -58.34 -36.38
CA SER A 62 -35.53 -57.75 -37.68
C SER A 62 -34.61 -58.28 -38.80
N PRO A 63 -35.05 -59.29 -39.57
CA PRO A 63 -34.23 -59.92 -40.60
C PRO A 63 -33.80 -58.98 -41.73
N SER A 64 -34.64 -58.00 -42.11
CA SER A 64 -34.33 -57.02 -43.16
C SER A 64 -33.21 -56.06 -42.73
N LEU A 65 -33.26 -55.54 -41.51
CA LEU A 65 -32.19 -54.69 -40.98
C LEU A 65 -30.87 -55.46 -40.79
N ALA A 66 -30.95 -56.77 -40.50
CA ALA A 66 -29.77 -57.61 -40.39
C ALA A 66 -29.08 -57.83 -41.75
N SER A 67 -29.86 -58.05 -42.82
CA SER A 67 -29.30 -58.15 -44.17
C SER A 67 -28.74 -56.81 -44.66
N ASP A 68 -29.42 -55.70 -44.35
CA ASP A 68 -28.94 -54.36 -44.71
C ASP A 68 -27.66 -53.99 -43.96
N PHE A 69 -27.58 -54.32 -42.67
CA PHE A 69 -26.37 -54.11 -41.87
C PHE A 69 -25.21 -55.02 -42.32
N ALA A 70 -25.48 -56.29 -42.63
CA ALA A 70 -24.48 -57.22 -43.15
C ALA A 70 -23.99 -56.78 -44.55
N ALA A 71 -24.89 -56.30 -45.41
CA ALA A 71 -24.54 -55.72 -46.71
C ALA A 71 -23.72 -54.45 -46.54
N PHE A 72 -24.07 -53.57 -45.60
CA PHE A 72 -23.31 -52.36 -45.29
C PHE A 72 -21.89 -52.65 -44.78
N VAL A 73 -21.73 -53.59 -43.85
CA VAL A 73 -20.41 -54.03 -43.36
C VAL A 73 -19.60 -54.67 -44.50
N LYS A 74 -20.25 -55.42 -45.39
CA LYS A 74 -19.61 -56.01 -46.57
C LYS A 74 -19.15 -54.94 -47.57
N THR A 75 -19.99 -53.94 -47.88
CA THR A 75 -19.64 -52.79 -48.74
C THR A 75 -18.45 -51.99 -48.18
N ILE A 76 -18.30 -51.92 -46.86
CA ILE A 76 -17.15 -51.27 -46.22
C ILE A 76 -15.90 -52.14 -46.31
N SER A 77 -16.04 -53.46 -46.14
CA SER A 77 -14.95 -54.42 -46.34
C SER A 77 -14.47 -54.46 -47.80
N ASP A 78 -15.36 -54.24 -48.76
CA ASP A 78 -15.06 -54.26 -50.21
C ASP A 78 -14.35 -52.96 -50.67
N ASN A 79 -14.49 -51.85 -49.93
CA ASN A 79 -13.84 -50.55 -50.19
C ASN A 79 -12.45 -50.42 -49.52
N TYR A 80 -11.72 -51.53 -49.42
CA TYR A 80 -10.47 -51.62 -48.69
C TYR A 80 -9.41 -50.59 -49.14
N ASP A 81 -9.30 -50.34 -50.44
CA ASP A 81 -8.36 -49.36 -51.02
C ASP A 81 -8.65 -47.93 -50.56
N HIS A 82 -9.93 -47.55 -50.43
CA HIS A 82 -10.33 -46.24 -49.93
C HIS A 82 -10.01 -46.07 -48.44
N ILE A 83 -10.15 -47.15 -47.65
CA ILE A 83 -9.83 -47.16 -46.22
C ILE A 83 -8.32 -47.08 -46.00
N GLN A 84 -7.52 -47.83 -46.77
CA GLN A 84 -6.06 -47.73 -46.70
C GLN A 84 -5.57 -46.33 -47.09
N ASN A 85 -6.15 -45.74 -48.13
CA ASN A 85 -5.83 -44.36 -48.53
C ASN A 85 -6.18 -43.36 -47.43
N PHE A 86 -7.35 -43.49 -46.80
CA PHE A 86 -7.75 -42.64 -45.67
C PHE A 86 -6.79 -42.76 -44.47
N LEU A 87 -6.42 -43.98 -44.07
CA LEU A 87 -5.46 -44.22 -42.98
C LEU A 87 -4.08 -43.66 -43.31
N ASN A 88 -3.61 -43.85 -44.54
CA ASN A 88 -2.35 -43.27 -45.02
C ASN A 88 -2.37 -41.74 -44.94
N THR A 89 -3.46 -41.10 -45.36
CA THR A 89 -3.64 -39.65 -45.23
C THR A 89 -3.58 -39.21 -43.77
N ILE A 90 -4.21 -39.94 -42.84
CA ILE A 90 -4.18 -39.61 -41.41
C ILE A 90 -2.77 -39.74 -40.82
N VAL A 91 -2.01 -40.78 -41.18
CA VAL A 91 -0.62 -40.95 -40.73
C VAL A 91 0.25 -39.79 -41.23
N GLN A 92 0.11 -39.40 -42.49
CA GLN A 92 0.81 -38.25 -43.05
C GLN A 92 0.41 -36.93 -42.35
N LEU A 93 -0.88 -36.74 -42.10
CA LEU A 93 -1.40 -35.55 -41.41
C LEU A 93 -0.89 -35.46 -39.96
N ALA A 94 -0.85 -36.59 -39.25
CA ALA A 94 -0.28 -36.67 -37.90
C ALA A 94 1.21 -36.31 -37.89
N GLY A 95 1.98 -36.82 -38.86
CA GLY A 95 3.39 -36.46 -39.04
C GLY A 95 3.59 -34.98 -39.36
N LEU A 96 2.77 -34.42 -40.25
CA LEU A 96 2.80 -33.00 -40.61
C LEU A 96 2.50 -32.11 -39.40
N PHE A 97 1.45 -32.43 -38.65
CA PHE A 97 1.03 -31.69 -37.46
C PHE A 97 2.08 -31.71 -36.35
N LEU A 98 2.73 -32.86 -36.12
CA LEU A 98 3.83 -32.97 -35.18
C LEU A 98 5.02 -32.12 -35.63
N THR A 99 5.35 -32.17 -36.92
CA THR A 99 6.44 -31.39 -37.53
C THR A 99 6.17 -29.90 -37.40
N LEU A 100 5.00 -29.40 -37.82
CA LEU A 100 4.62 -27.99 -37.71
C LEU A 100 4.67 -27.50 -36.25
N TYR A 101 4.19 -28.32 -35.31
CA TYR A 101 4.23 -27.98 -33.89
C TYR A 101 5.67 -27.83 -33.36
N PHE A 102 6.54 -28.80 -33.64
CA PHE A 102 7.94 -28.73 -33.21
C PHE A 102 8.71 -27.61 -33.91
N THR A 103 8.40 -27.32 -35.17
CA THR A 103 8.97 -26.17 -35.88
C THR A 103 8.53 -24.86 -35.23
N ALA A 104 7.24 -24.69 -34.92
CA ALA A 104 6.74 -23.50 -34.24
C ALA A 104 7.35 -23.30 -32.85
N ILE A 105 7.43 -24.37 -32.04
CA ILE A 105 8.09 -24.31 -30.73
C ILE A 105 9.59 -24.02 -30.87
N SER A 106 10.28 -24.61 -31.85
CA SER A 106 11.70 -24.36 -32.06
C SER A 106 11.97 -22.92 -32.48
N VAL A 107 11.10 -22.33 -33.32
CA VAL A 107 11.16 -20.90 -33.67
C VAL A 107 10.90 -20.03 -32.45
N ILE A 108 9.89 -20.32 -31.63
CA ILE A 108 9.62 -19.57 -30.40
C ILE A 108 10.79 -19.67 -29.43
N ALA A 109 11.32 -20.89 -29.25
CA ALA A 109 12.48 -21.15 -28.41
C ALA A 109 13.75 -20.42 -28.89
N SER A 110 13.93 -20.26 -30.21
CA SER A 110 15.11 -19.60 -30.80
C SER A 110 14.97 -18.09 -30.95
N THR A 111 13.75 -17.57 -31.08
CA THR A 111 13.51 -16.12 -31.32
C THR A 111 13.27 -15.34 -30.04
N VAL A 112 12.48 -15.88 -29.10
CA VAL A 112 12.11 -15.20 -27.85
C VAL A 112 12.94 -15.70 -26.68
N TYR A 113 13.21 -17.01 -26.65
CA TYR A 113 13.78 -17.69 -25.49
C TYR A 113 15.27 -18.04 -25.60
N ALA A 114 15.95 -17.69 -26.70
CA ALA A 114 17.36 -18.03 -26.90
C ALA A 114 18.30 -17.40 -25.86
N ARG A 115 17.89 -16.28 -25.25
CA ARG A 115 18.65 -15.54 -24.23
C ARG A 115 18.06 -15.66 -22.82
N VAL A 116 17.07 -16.53 -22.62
CA VAL A 116 16.33 -16.68 -21.36
C VAL A 116 16.92 -17.81 -20.53
N PRO A 117 17.00 -17.69 -19.18
CA PRO A 117 17.50 -18.77 -18.31
C PRO A 117 16.80 -20.11 -18.56
N GLY A 118 17.55 -21.21 -18.39
CA GLY A 118 17.09 -22.56 -18.69
C GLY A 118 15.75 -22.93 -18.08
N ASP A 119 15.45 -22.42 -16.88
CA ASP A 119 14.23 -22.70 -16.12
C ASP A 119 12.95 -22.21 -16.84
N VAL A 120 13.00 -21.04 -17.47
CA VAL A 120 11.87 -20.51 -18.24
C VAL A 120 11.70 -21.27 -19.55
N ARG A 121 12.81 -21.71 -20.16
CA ARG A 121 12.78 -22.55 -21.36
C ARG A 121 12.18 -23.93 -21.05
N THR A 122 12.50 -24.53 -19.91
CA THR A 122 11.86 -25.77 -19.44
C THR A 122 10.37 -25.57 -19.18
N LEU A 123 9.96 -24.41 -18.66
CA LEU A 123 8.54 -24.10 -18.42
C LEU A 123 7.72 -24.02 -19.72
N ALA A 124 8.31 -23.51 -20.80
CA ALA A 124 7.69 -23.47 -22.12
C ALA A 124 7.58 -24.86 -22.77
N VAL A 125 8.54 -25.77 -22.47
CA VAL A 125 8.55 -27.15 -22.99
C VAL A 125 7.66 -28.09 -22.17
N ASP A 126 7.61 -27.93 -20.85
CA ASP A 126 6.82 -28.76 -19.93
C ASP A 126 5.34 -28.36 -19.84
N GLU A 127 4.87 -27.54 -20.77
CA GLU A 127 3.49 -27.08 -20.75
C GLU A 127 2.52 -28.26 -20.96
N LYS A 128 1.64 -28.47 -19.97
CA LYS A 128 0.79 -29.66 -19.88
C LYS A 128 -0.15 -29.84 -21.08
N VAL A 129 -0.57 -28.75 -21.73
CA VAL A 129 -1.53 -28.81 -22.84
C VAL A 129 -0.84 -29.19 -24.14
N GLY A 130 0.36 -28.65 -24.40
CA GLY A 130 1.23 -29.12 -25.48
C GLY A 130 1.53 -30.62 -25.37
N ASN A 131 1.89 -31.10 -24.16
CA ASN A 131 2.17 -32.52 -23.94
C ASN A 131 0.94 -33.43 -24.15
N VAL A 132 -0.27 -32.98 -23.80
CA VAL A 132 -1.52 -33.73 -24.10
C VAL A 132 -1.77 -33.80 -25.60
N TYR A 133 -1.58 -32.69 -26.33
CA TYR A 133 -1.74 -32.66 -27.78
C TYR A 133 -0.75 -33.60 -28.48
N ILE A 134 0.55 -33.51 -28.14
CA ILE A 134 1.59 -34.39 -28.69
C ILE A 134 1.20 -35.85 -28.47
N ARG A 135 0.73 -36.19 -27.26
CA ARG A 135 0.29 -37.55 -26.93
C ARG A 135 -0.93 -38.00 -27.76
N VAL A 136 -1.94 -37.14 -27.93
CA VAL A 136 -3.14 -37.47 -28.73
C VAL A 136 -2.78 -37.71 -30.20
N VAL A 137 -1.95 -36.84 -30.79
CA VAL A 137 -1.49 -36.99 -32.20
C VAL A 137 -0.61 -38.23 -32.35
N ALA A 138 0.29 -38.47 -31.40
CA ALA A 138 1.16 -39.65 -31.41
C ALA A 138 0.35 -40.96 -31.30
N ILE A 139 -0.67 -41.00 -30.43
CA ILE A 139 -1.58 -42.15 -30.33
C ILE A 139 -2.39 -42.34 -31.62
N LEU A 140 -2.92 -41.26 -32.20
CA LEU A 140 -3.64 -41.31 -33.48
C LEU A 140 -2.75 -41.89 -34.60
N GLY A 141 -1.51 -41.40 -34.72
CA GLY A 141 -0.55 -41.92 -35.69
C GLY A 141 -0.19 -43.38 -35.43
N ALA A 142 0.10 -43.74 -34.18
CA ALA A 142 0.45 -45.11 -33.80
C ALA A 142 -0.68 -46.11 -34.06
N VAL A 143 -1.93 -45.77 -33.70
CA VAL A 143 -3.10 -46.62 -33.94
C VAL A 143 -3.36 -46.77 -35.44
N SER A 144 -3.27 -45.69 -36.23
CA SER A 144 -3.41 -45.76 -37.69
C SER A 144 -2.34 -46.64 -38.35
N ILE A 145 -1.09 -46.58 -37.87
CA ILE A 145 -0.01 -47.48 -38.33
C ILE A 145 -0.32 -48.93 -37.96
N LEU A 146 -0.81 -49.19 -36.74
CA LEU A 146 -1.20 -50.55 -36.33
C LEU A 146 -2.34 -51.11 -37.20
N TYR A 147 -3.31 -50.28 -37.59
CA TYR A 147 -4.36 -50.69 -38.53
C TYR A 147 -3.82 -50.94 -39.95
N LEU A 148 -2.84 -50.16 -40.43
CA LEU A 148 -2.17 -50.43 -41.71
C LEU A 148 -1.39 -51.76 -41.67
N ILE A 149 -0.66 -52.03 -40.59
CA ILE A 149 0.05 -53.31 -40.39
C ILE A 149 -0.94 -54.47 -40.35
N ALA A 150 -2.03 -54.33 -39.58
CA ALA A 150 -3.09 -55.33 -39.51
C ALA A 150 -3.74 -55.58 -40.89
N GLY A 151 -3.90 -54.52 -41.68
CA GLY A 151 -4.37 -54.61 -43.06
C GLY A 151 -3.41 -55.41 -43.96
N VAL A 152 -2.09 -55.18 -43.86
CA VAL A 152 -1.09 -55.97 -44.59
C VAL A 152 -1.12 -57.45 -44.18
N MET A 153 -1.45 -57.73 -42.92
CA MET A 153 -1.63 -59.10 -42.40
C MET A 153 -2.99 -59.73 -42.77
N GLY A 154 -3.82 -59.07 -43.58
CA GLY A 154 -5.12 -59.57 -44.04
C GLY A 154 -6.25 -59.46 -43.02
N ALA A 155 -6.10 -58.66 -41.97
CA ALA A 155 -7.18 -58.42 -41.02
C ALA A 155 -8.19 -57.40 -41.56
N GLN A 156 -9.48 -57.71 -41.45
CA GLN A 156 -10.54 -56.77 -41.80
C GLN A 156 -10.57 -55.59 -40.81
N ILE A 157 -10.57 -54.37 -41.35
CA ILE A 157 -10.67 -53.13 -40.59
C ILE A 157 -12.16 -52.91 -40.27
N GLY A 158 -12.50 -52.82 -38.98
CA GLY A 158 -13.88 -52.65 -38.56
C GLY A 158 -14.37 -51.20 -38.59
N LEU A 159 -15.69 -51.04 -38.64
CA LEU A 159 -16.38 -49.75 -38.72
C LEU A 159 -16.09 -48.86 -37.50
N ILE A 160 -16.06 -49.44 -36.30
CA ILE A 160 -15.93 -48.68 -35.06
C ILE A 160 -14.51 -48.16 -34.93
N GLY A 161 -13.51 -48.96 -35.30
CA GLY A 161 -12.13 -48.48 -35.45
C GLY A 161 -12.04 -47.28 -36.38
N LEU A 162 -12.73 -47.32 -37.53
CA LEU A 162 -12.71 -46.26 -38.52
C LEU A 162 -13.41 -44.97 -38.05
N ILE A 163 -14.57 -45.11 -37.39
CA ILE A 163 -15.29 -43.98 -36.76
C ILE A 163 -14.45 -43.38 -35.63
N ALA A 164 -13.82 -44.20 -34.79
CA ALA A 164 -12.97 -43.74 -33.69
C ALA A 164 -11.75 -42.98 -34.20
N ILE A 165 -11.08 -43.48 -35.24
CA ILE A 165 -9.96 -42.80 -35.89
C ILE A 165 -10.41 -41.50 -36.56
N GLY A 166 -11.58 -41.49 -37.23
CA GLY A 166 -12.18 -40.28 -37.80
C GLY A 166 -12.52 -39.23 -36.75
N ALA A 167 -13.08 -39.64 -35.60
CA ALA A 167 -13.34 -38.74 -34.49
C ALA A 167 -12.05 -38.19 -33.87
N LEU A 168 -11.03 -39.03 -33.68
CA LEU A 168 -9.71 -38.61 -33.18
C LEU A 168 -8.99 -37.68 -34.16
N SER A 169 -9.13 -37.87 -35.47
CA SER A 169 -8.52 -36.99 -36.46
C SER A 169 -9.19 -35.60 -36.49
N ILE A 170 -10.52 -35.54 -36.40
CA ILE A 170 -11.26 -34.28 -36.23
C ILE A 170 -10.85 -33.59 -34.94
N LEU A 171 -10.79 -34.32 -33.81
CA LEU A 171 -10.32 -33.81 -32.53
C LEU A 171 -8.90 -33.24 -32.64
N SER A 172 -8.00 -33.96 -33.31
CA SER A 172 -6.61 -33.54 -33.53
C SER A 172 -6.52 -32.25 -34.35
N LEU A 173 -7.34 -32.12 -35.41
CA LEU A 173 -7.37 -30.93 -36.27
C LEU A 173 -7.84 -29.69 -35.50
N PHE A 174 -8.94 -29.80 -34.74
CA PHE A 174 -9.41 -28.68 -33.91
C PHE A 174 -8.44 -28.38 -32.76
N SER A 175 -7.82 -29.41 -32.16
CA SER A 175 -6.81 -29.23 -31.11
C SER A 175 -5.59 -28.45 -31.62
N PHE A 176 -5.15 -28.69 -32.86
CA PHE A 176 -4.05 -27.94 -33.47
C PHE A 176 -4.38 -26.45 -33.65
N LEU A 177 -5.61 -26.11 -34.07
CA LEU A 177 -6.05 -24.72 -34.20
C LEU A 177 -6.08 -23.98 -32.85
N PHE A 178 -6.58 -24.64 -31.80
CA PHE A 178 -6.55 -24.09 -30.44
C PHE A 178 -5.13 -23.96 -29.90
N LEU A 179 -4.26 -24.92 -30.20
CA LEU A 179 -2.87 -24.89 -29.79
C LEU A 179 -2.11 -23.77 -30.50
N GLY A 180 -2.34 -23.55 -31.80
CA GLY A 180 -1.75 -22.45 -32.55
C GLY A 180 -2.02 -21.08 -31.92
N LYS A 181 -3.28 -20.81 -31.52
CA LYS A 181 -3.62 -19.60 -30.75
C LYS A 181 -2.89 -19.53 -29.39
N ARG A 182 -2.73 -20.67 -28.74
CA ARG A 182 -2.00 -20.78 -27.46
C ARG A 182 -0.48 -20.60 -27.64
N THR A 183 0.09 -21.00 -28.77
CA THR A 183 1.51 -20.78 -29.04
C THR A 183 1.83 -19.29 -29.18
N PHE A 184 0.89 -18.49 -29.72
CA PHE A 184 0.99 -17.03 -29.71
C PHE A 184 0.86 -16.45 -28.29
N ASN A 185 0.08 -17.07 -27.42
CA ASN A 185 -0.01 -16.66 -26.02
C ASN A 185 1.32 -16.86 -25.25
N PHE A 186 2.20 -17.76 -25.68
CA PHE A 186 3.56 -17.86 -25.11
C PHE A 186 4.46 -16.66 -25.43
N PHE A 187 4.06 -15.71 -26.27
CA PHE A 187 4.79 -14.45 -26.38
C PHE A 187 4.56 -13.54 -25.16
N GLN A 188 3.54 -13.81 -24.32
CA GLN A 188 3.19 -12.96 -23.17
C GLN A 188 3.73 -13.52 -21.84
N PRO A 189 4.61 -12.78 -21.13
CA PRO A 189 5.15 -13.20 -19.82
C PRO A 189 4.09 -13.45 -18.75
N THR A 190 2.96 -12.74 -18.85
CA THR A 190 1.83 -12.78 -17.90
C THR A 190 1.27 -14.18 -17.70
N ILE A 191 1.23 -15.01 -18.75
CA ILE A 191 0.62 -16.35 -18.70
C ILE A 191 1.51 -17.35 -17.96
N PHE A 192 2.83 -17.27 -18.15
CA PHE A 192 3.78 -18.08 -17.41
C PHE A 192 3.76 -17.76 -15.93
N VAL A 193 3.71 -16.48 -15.60
CA VAL A 193 3.61 -16.03 -14.21
C VAL A 193 2.30 -16.49 -13.58
N GLN A 194 1.17 -16.43 -14.28
CA GLN A 194 -0.08 -16.97 -13.74
C GLN A 194 0.01 -18.47 -13.42
N TYR A 195 0.72 -19.26 -14.24
CA TYR A 195 0.98 -20.66 -13.94
C TYR A 195 1.87 -20.83 -12.70
N LEU A 196 2.95 -20.05 -12.56
CA LEU A 196 3.82 -20.06 -11.38
C LEU A 196 3.07 -19.64 -10.11
N VAL A 197 2.25 -18.58 -10.18
CA VAL A 197 1.41 -18.09 -9.07
C VAL A 197 0.45 -19.19 -8.62
N ASN A 198 -0.17 -19.92 -9.54
CA ASN A 198 -1.03 -21.06 -9.20
C ASN A 198 -0.27 -22.20 -8.52
N GLN A 199 0.98 -22.46 -8.92
CA GLN A 199 1.83 -23.43 -8.24
C GLN A 199 2.24 -22.94 -6.84
N LEU A 200 2.67 -21.68 -6.71
CA LEU A 200 3.02 -21.06 -5.43
C LEU A 200 1.83 -21.11 -4.47
N ALA A 201 0.64 -20.74 -4.93
CA ALA A 201 -0.59 -20.85 -4.15
C ALA A 201 -0.88 -22.30 -3.71
N ARG A 202 -0.55 -23.30 -4.54
CA ARG A 202 -0.66 -24.71 -4.15
C ARG A 202 0.34 -25.09 -3.06
N TRP A 203 1.61 -24.69 -3.19
CA TRP A 203 2.64 -24.98 -2.18
C TRP A 203 2.33 -24.30 -0.84
N ILE A 204 1.88 -23.05 -0.88
CA ILE A 204 1.39 -22.33 0.30
C ILE A 204 0.21 -23.09 0.93
N LYS A 205 -0.78 -23.53 0.15
CA LYS A 205 -1.92 -24.33 0.67
C LYS A 205 -1.49 -25.65 1.30
N LEU A 206 -0.44 -26.28 0.79
CA LEU A 206 0.10 -27.52 1.34
C LEU A 206 0.89 -27.27 2.63
N ALA A 207 1.62 -26.16 2.72
CA ALA A 207 2.27 -25.71 3.94
C ALA A 207 1.27 -25.19 4.99
N SER A 208 0.13 -24.64 4.56
CA SER A 208 -0.91 -24.09 5.43
C SER A 208 -2.03 -25.09 5.69
N GLY A 209 -2.03 -25.80 6.82
CA GLY A 209 -3.12 -26.71 7.17
C GLY A 209 -2.86 -27.62 8.37
N HIS A 210 -3.87 -28.40 8.76
CA HIS A 210 -3.77 -29.40 9.84
C HIS A 210 -3.78 -30.86 9.31
N ARG A 211 -3.47 -31.06 8.03
CA ARG A 211 -3.34 -32.42 7.48
C ARG A 211 -2.05 -33.05 8.03
N ARG A 212 -2.00 -34.38 8.18
CA ARG A 212 -0.81 -35.10 8.70
C ARG A 212 0.52 -34.72 8.02
N GLY A 213 0.51 -34.42 6.72
CA GLY A 213 1.71 -33.97 5.99
C GLY A 213 2.23 -32.58 6.37
N VAL A 214 1.43 -31.75 7.06
CA VAL A 214 1.85 -30.42 7.52
C VAL A 214 2.68 -30.48 8.79
N GLN A 215 2.67 -31.59 9.52
CA GLN A 215 3.48 -31.75 10.74
C GLN A 215 4.88 -32.33 10.48
N THR A 216 5.12 -32.84 9.28
CA THR A 216 6.42 -33.44 8.93
C THR A 216 7.40 -32.37 8.46
N LEU A 217 8.48 -32.16 9.22
CA LEU A 217 9.50 -31.14 8.94
C LEU A 217 10.15 -31.28 7.54
N SER A 218 10.42 -32.51 7.09
CA SER A 218 11.01 -32.76 5.76
C SER A 218 10.10 -32.39 4.60
N LEU A 219 8.78 -32.54 4.75
CA LEU A 219 7.81 -32.13 3.73
C LEU A 219 7.69 -30.61 3.67
N GLN A 220 7.75 -29.93 4.82
CA GLN A 220 7.76 -28.47 4.87
C GLN A 220 8.98 -27.87 4.17
N ASP A 221 10.18 -28.42 4.42
CA ASP A 221 11.41 -28.02 3.71
C ASP A 221 11.30 -28.28 2.21
N PHE A 222 10.76 -29.44 1.81
CA PHE A 222 10.50 -29.73 0.39
C PHE A 222 9.56 -28.70 -0.25
N TYR A 223 8.46 -28.33 0.42
CA TYR A 223 7.54 -27.31 -0.08
C TYR A 223 8.20 -25.93 -0.18
N ARG A 224 9.03 -25.56 0.79
CA ARG A 224 9.81 -24.31 0.76
C ARG A 224 10.73 -24.26 -0.46
N ARG A 225 11.56 -25.29 -0.66
CA ARG A 225 12.49 -25.36 -1.80
C ARG A 225 11.75 -25.27 -3.14
N LYS A 226 10.59 -25.92 -3.26
CA LYS A 226 9.75 -25.80 -4.47
C LYS A 226 9.12 -24.43 -4.66
N ALA A 227 8.77 -23.74 -3.58
CA ALA A 227 8.33 -22.37 -3.65
C ALA A 227 9.48 -21.42 -4.05
N GLU A 228 10.68 -21.63 -3.50
CA GLU A 228 11.88 -20.87 -3.82
C GLU A 228 12.30 -21.01 -5.29
N GLU A 229 12.33 -22.24 -5.84
CA GLU A 229 12.56 -22.49 -7.27
C GLU A 229 11.56 -21.71 -8.16
N ASN A 230 10.28 -21.73 -7.78
CA ASN A 230 9.22 -21.04 -8.51
C ASN A 230 9.32 -19.51 -8.39
N LEU A 231 9.70 -18.98 -7.22
CA LEU A 231 9.95 -17.54 -7.01
C LEU A 231 11.17 -17.06 -7.79
N ALA A 232 12.26 -17.83 -7.80
CA ALA A 232 13.43 -17.54 -8.61
C ALA A 232 13.09 -17.49 -10.10
N THR A 233 12.28 -18.44 -10.58
CA THR A 233 11.77 -18.43 -11.96
C THR A 233 10.91 -17.20 -12.24
N TYR A 234 10.02 -16.83 -11.31
CA TYR A 234 9.20 -15.62 -11.44
C TYR A 234 10.08 -14.36 -11.50
N ARG A 235 11.04 -14.20 -10.59
CA ARG A 235 12.00 -13.09 -10.62
C ARG A 235 12.74 -13.02 -11.95
N ASN A 236 13.19 -14.16 -12.48
CA ASN A 236 13.87 -14.21 -13.76
C ASN A 236 12.96 -13.73 -14.91
N ILE A 237 11.69 -14.14 -14.93
CA ILE A 237 10.71 -13.68 -15.93
C ILE A 237 10.48 -12.16 -15.83
N VAL A 238 10.33 -11.62 -14.62
CA VAL A 238 10.15 -10.19 -14.43
C VAL A 238 11.40 -9.43 -14.84
N SER A 239 12.59 -9.89 -14.44
CA SER A 239 13.86 -9.29 -14.83
C SER A 239 14.08 -9.29 -16.36
N LEU A 240 13.55 -10.30 -17.05
CA LEU A 240 13.59 -10.36 -18.51
C LEU A 240 12.61 -9.35 -19.11
N ALA A 241 11.40 -9.26 -18.56
CA ALA A 241 10.37 -8.33 -19.01
C ALA A 241 10.76 -6.85 -18.80
N THR A 242 11.63 -6.56 -17.83
CA THR A 242 12.11 -5.21 -17.51
C THR A 242 13.33 -4.77 -18.33
N LYS A 243 14.08 -5.69 -18.95
CA LYS A 243 15.30 -5.37 -19.72
C LYS A 243 14.99 -4.64 -21.04
N GLU A 244 15.86 -3.71 -21.41
CA GLU A 244 15.68 -2.76 -22.52
C GLU A 244 15.48 -3.43 -23.90
N GLU A 245 16.09 -4.59 -24.16
CA GLU A 245 15.93 -5.32 -25.42
C GLU A 245 14.48 -5.80 -25.66
N TYR A 246 13.63 -5.84 -24.62
CA TYR A 246 12.20 -6.22 -24.69
C TYR A 246 11.24 -5.03 -24.51
N HIS A 247 11.67 -3.81 -24.83
CA HIS A 247 10.85 -2.58 -24.86
C HIS A 247 9.51 -2.67 -25.63
N ARG A 248 9.26 -3.76 -26.37
CA ARG A 248 7.97 -4.06 -27.03
C ARG A 248 6.90 -4.64 -26.11
N ILE A 249 7.21 -4.96 -24.85
CA ILE A 249 6.19 -5.43 -23.89
C ILE A 249 5.31 -4.24 -23.49
N GLU A 250 4.01 -4.39 -23.73
CA GLU A 250 3.00 -3.41 -23.36
C GLU A 250 3.07 -3.09 -21.85
N PRO A 251 3.04 -1.81 -21.44
CA PRO A 251 3.04 -1.42 -20.02
C PRO A 251 1.95 -2.11 -19.18
N GLN A 252 0.83 -2.47 -19.81
CA GLN A 252 -0.23 -3.23 -19.18
C GLN A 252 0.20 -4.63 -18.72
N ALA A 253 1.09 -5.30 -19.44
CA ALA A 253 1.60 -6.60 -19.04
C ALA A 253 2.48 -6.48 -17.78
N LEU A 254 3.31 -5.44 -17.68
CA LEU A 254 4.12 -5.17 -16.47
C LEU A 254 3.22 -4.89 -15.25
N VAL A 255 2.15 -4.13 -15.42
CA VAL A 255 1.16 -3.94 -14.34
C VAL A 255 0.49 -5.25 -13.96
N ALA A 256 0.11 -6.09 -14.92
CA ALA A 256 -0.48 -7.39 -14.60
C ALA A 256 0.48 -8.28 -13.80
N LEU A 257 1.78 -8.25 -14.10
CA LEU A 257 2.81 -8.95 -13.34
C LEU A 257 2.92 -8.43 -11.89
N LEU A 258 2.86 -7.11 -11.73
CA LEU A 258 2.84 -6.47 -10.41
C LEU A 258 1.57 -6.81 -9.62
N GLU A 259 0.40 -6.79 -10.28
CA GLU A 259 -0.88 -7.17 -9.67
C GLU A 259 -0.84 -8.61 -9.17
N PHE A 260 -0.30 -9.55 -9.95
CA PHE A 260 -0.12 -10.92 -9.51
C PHE A 260 0.81 -11.06 -8.31
N THR A 261 1.85 -10.23 -8.23
CA THR A 261 2.80 -10.22 -7.10
C THR A 261 2.10 -9.81 -5.81
N ILE A 262 1.34 -8.71 -5.84
CA ILE A 262 0.60 -8.22 -4.67
C ILE A 262 -0.56 -9.15 -4.30
N ASP A 263 -1.28 -9.69 -5.28
CA ASP A 263 -2.37 -10.64 -5.02
C ASP A 263 -1.83 -11.93 -4.38
N LEU A 264 -0.63 -12.37 -4.77
CA LEU A 264 0.06 -13.49 -4.14
C LEU A 264 0.51 -13.15 -2.71
N ALA A 265 1.04 -11.95 -2.46
CA ALA A 265 1.39 -11.48 -1.11
C ALA A 265 0.16 -11.49 -0.19
N THR A 266 -0.97 -10.99 -0.68
CA THR A 266 -2.25 -10.98 0.04
C THR A 266 -2.77 -12.39 0.31
N PHE A 267 -2.68 -13.26 -0.70
CA PHE A 267 -3.08 -14.66 -0.57
C PHE A 267 -2.25 -15.40 0.49
N TYR A 268 -0.93 -15.15 0.51
CA TYR A 268 -0.01 -15.70 1.49
C TYR A 268 -0.32 -15.18 2.89
N GLN A 269 -0.54 -13.87 3.04
CA GLN A 269 -0.77 -13.28 4.36
C GLN A 269 -1.99 -13.87 5.08
N GLN A 270 -3.09 -14.06 4.35
CA GLN A 270 -4.31 -14.70 4.89
C GLN A 270 -4.10 -16.15 5.40
N ARG A 271 -2.98 -16.80 5.03
CA ARG A 271 -2.65 -18.19 5.37
C ARG A 271 -1.39 -18.33 6.20
N LYS A 272 -0.53 -17.31 6.26
CA LYS A 272 0.73 -17.31 7.01
C LYS A 272 0.51 -17.64 8.48
N SER A 273 -0.53 -17.04 9.07
CA SER A 273 -0.97 -17.33 10.44
C SER A 273 -1.40 -18.78 10.67
N ARG A 274 -1.57 -19.62 9.64
CA ARG A 274 -1.88 -21.06 9.76
C ARG A 274 -0.65 -21.96 9.73
N ILE A 275 0.54 -21.37 9.55
CA ILE A 275 1.81 -22.09 9.50
C ILE A 275 2.51 -21.91 10.86
N ALA A 276 2.78 -23.03 11.53
CA ALA A 276 3.42 -23.04 12.84
C ALA A 276 4.76 -22.28 12.87
N SER A 277 5.11 -21.65 13.99
CA SER A 277 6.33 -20.83 14.09
C SER A 277 7.63 -21.61 13.91
N GLU A 278 7.64 -22.88 14.27
CA GLU A 278 8.80 -23.76 14.13
C GLU A 278 8.86 -24.51 12.80
N SER A 279 7.93 -24.23 11.89
CA SER A 279 7.86 -24.87 10.58
C SER A 279 9.11 -24.59 9.74
N PHE A 280 9.62 -25.63 9.05
CA PHE A 280 10.71 -25.49 8.08
C PHE A 280 10.28 -24.83 6.77
N TRP A 281 8.99 -24.44 6.66
CA TRP A 281 8.54 -23.50 5.65
C TRP A 281 9.26 -22.15 5.78
N PHE A 282 9.54 -21.71 7.01
CA PHE A 282 10.31 -20.50 7.25
C PHE A 282 11.80 -20.82 7.07
N GLU A 283 12.50 -19.97 6.32
CA GLU A 283 13.95 -20.07 6.19
C GLU A 283 14.60 -19.90 7.57
N LYS A 284 15.64 -20.69 7.85
CA LYS A 284 16.36 -20.63 9.12
C LYS A 284 17.65 -19.85 8.91
N VAL A 285 17.73 -18.67 9.50
CA VAL A 285 18.86 -17.74 9.33
C VAL A 285 19.62 -17.61 10.65
N GLY A 286 20.95 -17.52 10.58
CA GLY A 286 21.78 -17.30 11.75
C GLY A 286 21.73 -15.84 12.21
N LYS A 287 21.35 -15.62 13.47
CA LYS A 287 21.40 -14.31 14.14
C LYS A 287 22.54 -14.32 15.16
N HIS A 288 23.53 -13.46 14.95
CA HIS A 288 24.62 -13.31 15.91
C HIS A 288 24.10 -12.78 17.24
N ARG A 289 24.51 -13.42 18.33
CA ARG A 289 24.14 -13.02 19.69
C ARG A 289 25.03 -11.88 20.18
N ASP A 290 24.46 -11.03 21.02
CA ASP A 290 25.23 -10.07 21.79
C ASP A 290 25.99 -10.82 22.88
N TRP A 291 27.32 -10.70 22.87
CA TRP A 291 28.22 -11.34 23.83
C TRP A 291 27.85 -11.07 25.28
N LEU A 292 27.27 -9.91 25.58
CA LEU A 292 26.92 -9.52 26.95
C LEU A 292 25.64 -10.17 27.47
N ILE A 293 24.88 -10.84 26.60
CA ILE A 293 23.57 -11.46 26.92
C ILE A 293 23.65 -12.99 26.77
N VAL A 294 24.78 -13.53 26.28
CA VAL A 294 24.99 -14.98 26.14
C VAL A 294 24.98 -15.66 27.52
N GLY A 295 24.37 -16.84 27.60
CA GLY A 295 24.31 -17.61 28.84
C GLY A 295 25.71 -18.00 29.34
N HIS A 296 25.88 -18.06 30.66
CA HIS A 296 27.20 -18.25 31.30
C HIS A 296 27.99 -19.43 30.70
N THR A 297 27.36 -20.60 30.52
CA THR A 297 28.03 -21.78 29.97
C THR A 297 28.52 -21.59 28.53
N GLU A 298 27.74 -20.91 27.70
CA GLU A 298 28.06 -20.68 26.29
C GLU A 298 29.12 -19.58 26.15
N LEU A 299 29.09 -18.57 27.00
CA LEU A 299 30.13 -17.54 27.12
C LEU A 299 31.45 -18.13 27.61
N GLU A 300 31.44 -18.94 28.67
CA GLU A 300 32.62 -19.65 29.18
C GLU A 300 33.22 -20.56 28.10
N MET A 301 32.40 -21.35 27.40
CA MET A 301 32.87 -22.16 26.29
C MET A 301 33.50 -21.33 25.17
N ALA A 302 32.89 -20.20 24.80
CA ALA A 302 33.43 -19.29 23.80
C ALA A 302 34.79 -18.70 24.23
N LEU A 303 34.91 -18.28 25.49
CA LEU A 303 36.14 -17.73 26.07
C LEU A 303 37.25 -18.78 26.17
N VAL A 304 36.95 -19.99 26.66
CA VAL A 304 37.91 -21.08 26.82
C VAL A 304 38.40 -21.63 25.48
N THR A 305 37.52 -21.69 24.47
CA THR A 305 37.87 -22.21 23.14
C THR A 305 38.38 -21.14 22.17
N GLY A 306 38.33 -19.85 22.57
CA GLY A 306 38.70 -18.72 21.72
C GLY A 306 37.84 -18.58 20.46
N ARG A 307 36.65 -19.20 20.44
CA ARG A 307 35.70 -19.13 19.32
C ARG A 307 34.57 -18.16 19.63
N PRO A 308 34.09 -17.39 18.63
CA PRO A 308 32.88 -16.61 18.82
C PRO A 308 31.69 -17.53 19.13
N ALA A 309 30.75 -17.02 19.93
CA ALA A 309 29.51 -17.74 20.22
C ALA A 309 28.79 -18.09 18.91
N ASP A 310 28.29 -19.32 18.82
CA ASP A 310 27.58 -19.79 17.63
C ASP A 310 26.34 -18.92 17.39
N PRO A 311 26.03 -18.57 16.13
CA PRO A 311 24.84 -17.79 15.83
C PRO A 311 23.57 -18.57 16.14
N GLU A 312 22.57 -17.88 16.69
CA GLU A 312 21.26 -18.48 16.97
C GLU A 312 20.48 -18.67 15.68
N VAL A 313 19.97 -19.88 15.45
CA VAL A 313 19.20 -20.19 14.25
C VAL A 313 17.74 -19.77 14.44
N VAL A 314 17.37 -18.61 13.89
CA VAL A 314 16.03 -18.02 14.01
C VAL A 314 15.27 -18.15 12.68
N PRO A 315 13.95 -18.44 12.69
CA PRO A 315 13.15 -18.44 11.48
C PRO A 315 12.99 -17.01 10.91
N ASN A 316 13.31 -16.82 9.63
CA ASN A 316 12.94 -15.64 8.87
C ASN A 316 11.45 -15.74 8.51
N PHE A 317 10.61 -14.97 9.21
CA PHE A 317 9.18 -14.94 8.93
C PHE A 317 8.82 -14.11 7.68
N LEU A 318 9.72 -13.29 7.15
CA LEU A 318 9.50 -12.40 6.01
C LEU A 318 10.10 -12.92 4.69
N TRP A 319 10.74 -14.09 4.70
CA TRP A 319 11.49 -14.61 3.54
C TRP A 319 10.68 -14.57 2.23
N PHE A 320 9.39 -14.95 2.27
CA PHE A 320 8.55 -14.99 1.08
C PHE A 320 8.21 -13.57 0.61
N GLU A 321 7.90 -12.67 1.54
CA GLU A 321 7.62 -11.26 1.27
C GLU A 321 8.84 -10.51 0.74
N GLU A 322 10.04 -10.83 1.20
CA GLU A 322 11.31 -10.29 0.69
C GLU A 322 11.51 -10.62 -0.79
N TRP A 323 11.25 -11.87 -1.20
CA TRP A 323 11.26 -12.26 -2.61
C TRP A 323 10.22 -11.50 -3.44
N LEU A 324 9.00 -11.36 -2.93
CA LEU A 324 7.94 -10.62 -3.64
C LEU A 324 8.25 -9.12 -3.71
N GLN A 325 8.86 -8.55 -2.68
CA GLN A 325 9.29 -7.16 -2.66
C GLN A 325 10.39 -6.92 -3.70
N GLU A 326 11.37 -7.82 -3.83
CA GLU A 326 12.43 -7.70 -4.85
C GLU A 326 11.84 -7.70 -6.28
N ILE A 327 10.88 -8.59 -6.54
CA ILE A 327 10.16 -8.67 -7.81
C ILE A 327 9.36 -7.38 -8.07
N THR A 328 8.62 -6.93 -7.06
CA THR A 328 7.81 -5.70 -7.12
C THR A 328 8.70 -4.50 -7.44
N ARG A 329 9.81 -4.36 -6.72
CA ARG A 329 10.78 -3.27 -6.89
C ARG A 329 11.28 -3.20 -8.33
N SER A 330 11.77 -4.32 -8.87
CA SER A 330 12.33 -4.40 -10.22
C SER A 330 11.33 -3.97 -11.30
N ALA A 331 10.07 -4.42 -11.17
CA ALA A 331 9.01 -4.04 -12.11
C ALA A 331 8.54 -2.59 -11.92
N SER A 332 8.47 -2.10 -10.67
CA SER A 332 8.14 -0.71 -10.37
C SER A 332 9.15 0.25 -11.00
N THR A 333 10.46 0.01 -10.85
CA THR A 333 11.52 0.85 -11.46
C THR A 333 11.32 0.96 -12.98
N ALA A 334 11.03 -0.16 -13.64
CA ALA A 334 10.85 -0.23 -15.09
C ALA A 334 9.58 0.48 -15.59
N ILE A 335 8.54 0.58 -14.76
CA ILE A 335 7.35 1.38 -15.08
C ILE A 335 7.68 2.86 -14.85
N THR A 336 8.22 3.23 -13.69
CA THR A 336 8.48 4.66 -13.37
C THR A 336 9.48 5.34 -14.33
N SER A 337 10.38 4.57 -14.96
CA SER A 337 11.32 5.10 -15.95
C SER A 337 10.70 5.40 -17.31
N ARG A 338 9.51 4.85 -17.62
CA ARG A 338 8.85 5.00 -18.93
C ARG A 338 7.79 6.09 -18.92
N ASP A 339 7.82 6.99 -19.91
CA ASP A 339 6.88 8.10 -20.02
C ASP A 339 5.46 7.70 -20.46
N ASP A 340 5.31 6.60 -21.20
CA ASP A 340 4.02 6.08 -21.68
C ASP A 340 3.24 5.29 -20.62
N SER A 341 3.85 5.01 -19.46
CA SER A 341 3.33 4.07 -18.46
C SER A 341 2.71 4.75 -17.22
N GLN A 342 2.62 6.09 -17.20
CA GLN A 342 2.18 6.85 -16.03
C GLN A 342 0.78 6.43 -15.52
N GLN A 343 -0.19 6.24 -16.43
CA GLN A 343 -1.53 5.78 -16.06
C GLN A 343 -1.54 4.35 -15.50
N HIS A 344 -0.62 3.52 -16.01
CA HIS A 344 -0.47 2.13 -15.61
C HIS A 344 0.11 2.05 -14.18
N TRP A 345 1.07 2.92 -13.85
CA TRP A 345 1.57 3.08 -12.48
C TRP A 345 0.46 3.45 -11.50
N PHE A 346 -0.37 4.45 -11.81
CA PHE A 346 -1.43 4.87 -10.89
C PHE A 346 -2.50 3.79 -10.66
N LYS A 347 -2.79 2.96 -11.67
CA LYS A 347 -3.64 1.77 -11.50
C LYS A 347 -3.02 0.78 -10.50
N PHE A 348 -1.72 0.53 -10.62
CA PHE A 348 -0.97 -0.30 -9.68
C PHE A 348 -0.95 0.30 -8.28
N ALA A 349 -0.59 1.58 -8.13
CA ALA A 349 -0.53 2.27 -6.84
C ALA A 349 -1.87 2.27 -6.10
N THR A 350 -2.98 2.48 -6.83
CA THR A 350 -4.34 2.37 -6.24
C THR A 350 -4.65 0.96 -5.73
N ARG A 351 -4.17 -0.08 -6.43
CA ARG A 351 -4.32 -1.46 -5.95
C ARG A 351 -3.41 -1.73 -4.75
N LEU A 352 -2.17 -1.25 -4.76
CA LEU A 352 -1.23 -1.38 -3.64
C LEU A 352 -1.82 -0.75 -2.38
N TYR A 353 -2.34 0.48 -2.47
CA TYR A 353 -3.04 1.18 -1.38
C TYR A 353 -4.07 0.28 -0.69
N ARG A 354 -5.00 -0.31 -1.47
CA ARG A 354 -6.05 -1.18 -0.91
C ARG A 354 -5.48 -2.42 -0.23
N ARG A 355 -4.39 -2.97 -0.76
CA ARG A 355 -3.75 -4.18 -0.22
C ARG A 355 -2.94 -3.87 1.05
N LEU A 356 -2.34 -2.69 1.15
CA LEU A 356 -1.71 -2.21 2.37
C LEU A 356 -2.73 -1.96 3.48
N GLU A 357 -3.92 -1.45 3.16
CA GLU A 357 -5.04 -1.37 4.12
C GLU A 357 -5.46 -2.77 4.61
N GLU A 358 -5.56 -3.76 3.70
CA GLU A 358 -5.83 -5.16 4.07
C GLU A 358 -4.72 -5.76 4.97
N PHE A 359 -3.45 -5.38 4.77
CA PHE A 359 -2.34 -5.81 5.63
C PHE A 359 -2.43 -5.17 7.02
N GLY A 360 -2.75 -3.87 7.08
CA GLY A 360 -3.07 -3.20 8.34
C GLY A 360 -4.19 -3.92 9.10
N ASN A 361 -5.28 -4.24 8.41
CA ASN A 361 -6.45 -4.90 8.99
C ASN A 361 -6.17 -6.36 9.43
N SER A 362 -5.18 -7.02 8.83
CA SER A 362 -4.73 -8.37 9.25
C SER A 362 -3.59 -8.33 10.28
N LEU A 363 -3.30 -7.16 10.88
CA LEU A 363 -2.21 -6.94 11.85
C LEU A 363 -0.83 -7.35 11.31
N SER A 364 -0.63 -7.16 10.01
CA SER A 364 0.54 -7.57 9.26
C SER A 364 1.40 -6.36 8.86
N ILE A 365 1.80 -5.59 9.88
CA ILE A 365 2.39 -4.27 9.70
C ILE A 365 3.83 -4.39 9.18
N ASP A 366 4.62 -5.36 9.65
CA ASP A 366 5.99 -5.55 9.19
C ASP A 366 6.04 -5.87 7.69
N GLU A 367 5.13 -6.72 7.22
CA GLU A 367 4.97 -7.03 5.80
C GLU A 367 4.54 -5.80 5.01
N ALA A 368 3.60 -5.01 5.52
CA ALA A 368 3.18 -3.77 4.88
C ALA A 368 4.34 -2.76 4.77
N MET A 369 5.15 -2.63 5.83
CA MET A 369 6.32 -1.74 5.86
C MET A 369 7.38 -2.17 4.85
N LEU A 370 7.53 -3.47 4.59
CA LEU A 370 8.48 -3.96 3.57
C LEU A 370 8.14 -3.43 2.17
N PHE A 371 6.87 -3.56 1.76
CA PHE A 371 6.41 -3.04 0.46
C PHE A 371 6.43 -1.50 0.42
N PHE A 372 5.95 -0.85 1.48
CA PHE A 372 5.94 0.61 1.60
C PHE A 372 7.35 1.21 1.48
N ARG A 373 8.33 0.72 2.26
CA ARG A 373 9.71 1.22 2.22
C ARG A 373 10.36 1.03 0.86
N SER A 374 10.11 -0.13 0.23
CA SER A 374 10.58 -0.39 -1.13
C SER A 374 10.02 0.62 -2.13
N GLN A 375 8.71 0.85 -2.10
CA GLN A 375 8.03 1.78 -2.98
C GLN A 375 8.53 3.21 -2.75
N ARG A 376 8.70 3.61 -1.49
CA ARG A 376 9.27 4.91 -1.11
C ARG A 376 10.64 5.13 -1.73
N MET A 377 11.56 4.17 -1.58
CA MET A 377 12.93 4.29 -2.13
C MET A 377 12.93 4.44 -3.66
N GLU A 378 12.06 3.73 -4.37
CA GLU A 378 11.94 3.87 -5.84
C GLU A 378 11.40 5.26 -6.23
N ILE A 379 10.41 5.78 -5.51
CA ILE A 379 9.90 7.14 -5.74
C ILE A 379 10.96 8.20 -5.38
N GLU A 380 11.73 8.01 -4.30
CA GLU A 380 12.86 8.89 -3.98
C GLU A 380 13.87 8.93 -5.12
N SER A 381 14.27 7.77 -5.65
CA SER A 381 15.19 7.70 -6.80
C SER A 381 14.60 8.38 -8.05
N LEU A 382 13.30 8.22 -8.30
CA LEU A 382 12.60 8.89 -9.39
C LEU A 382 12.65 10.42 -9.24
N LEU A 383 12.36 10.93 -8.04
CA LEU A 383 12.36 12.37 -7.75
C LEU A 383 13.77 12.95 -7.87
N ASP A 384 14.77 12.26 -7.33
CA ASP A 384 16.17 12.72 -7.37
C ASP A 384 16.68 12.76 -8.83
N SER A 385 16.26 11.81 -9.68
CA SER A 385 16.61 11.80 -11.12
C SER A 385 15.88 12.86 -11.96
N THR A 386 14.76 13.43 -11.48
CA THR A 386 13.93 14.36 -12.25
C THR A 386 14.30 15.81 -11.97
N ASP A 387 15.03 16.46 -12.87
CA ASP A 387 15.38 17.89 -12.78
C ASP A 387 14.59 18.76 -13.78
N LEU A 388 13.26 18.79 -13.61
CA LEU A 388 12.34 19.50 -14.49
C LEU A 388 11.69 20.69 -13.78
N LYS A 389 11.48 21.79 -14.51
CA LYS A 389 10.75 22.98 -14.04
C LYS A 389 9.42 23.13 -14.78
N PRO A 390 8.38 23.66 -14.11
CA PRO A 390 7.09 23.90 -14.75
C PRO A 390 7.24 24.86 -15.93
N SER A 391 6.62 24.54 -17.06
CA SER A 391 6.74 25.30 -18.31
C SER A 391 5.41 25.42 -19.03
N LEU A 392 5.01 26.64 -19.40
CA LEU A 392 3.79 26.86 -20.19
C LEU A 392 3.89 26.31 -21.62
N ALA A 393 5.12 26.13 -22.14
CA ALA A 393 5.36 25.70 -23.51
C ALA A 393 5.40 24.17 -23.70
N SER A 394 5.69 23.41 -22.64
CA SER A 394 5.91 21.96 -22.75
C SER A 394 4.92 21.14 -21.93
N GLU A 395 3.92 20.61 -22.63
CA GLU A 395 2.93 19.70 -22.06
C GLU A 395 3.55 18.39 -21.56
N ALA A 396 4.60 17.88 -22.23
CA ALA A 396 5.28 16.66 -21.84
C ALA A 396 6.00 16.80 -20.49
N ILE A 397 6.69 17.94 -20.28
CA ILE A 397 7.35 18.25 -19.01
C ILE A 397 6.31 18.35 -17.88
N ASN A 398 5.20 19.05 -18.12
CA ASN A 398 4.15 19.20 -17.11
C ASN A 398 3.47 17.87 -16.76
N LYS A 399 3.28 16.97 -17.73
CA LYS A 399 2.79 15.61 -17.48
C LYS A 399 3.76 14.80 -16.61
N ARG A 400 5.07 14.87 -16.88
CA ARG A 400 6.09 14.21 -16.06
C ARG A 400 6.12 14.76 -14.63
N LEU A 401 5.98 16.08 -14.46
CA LEU A 401 5.87 16.70 -13.14
C LEU A 401 4.60 16.25 -12.40
N SER A 402 3.46 16.21 -13.10
CA SER A 402 2.19 15.68 -12.55
C SER A 402 2.34 14.25 -12.07
N PHE A 403 3.03 13.41 -12.84
CA PHE A 403 3.33 12.04 -12.47
C PHE A 403 4.15 11.93 -11.17
N CYS A 404 5.20 12.76 -11.05
CA CYS A 404 6.03 12.82 -9.84
C CYS A 404 5.23 13.30 -8.62
N ILE A 405 4.43 14.35 -8.79
CA ILE A 405 3.53 14.89 -7.75
C ILE A 405 2.53 13.82 -7.29
N GLY A 406 1.86 13.15 -8.23
CA GLY A 406 0.94 12.05 -7.90
C GLY A 406 1.65 10.92 -7.16
N SER A 407 2.87 10.58 -7.55
CA SER A 407 3.67 9.54 -6.89
C SER A 407 4.04 9.89 -5.46
N ILE A 408 4.37 11.16 -5.18
CA ILE A 408 4.56 11.67 -3.79
C ILE A 408 3.29 11.45 -2.97
N ALA A 409 2.13 11.84 -3.52
CA ALA A 409 0.86 11.67 -2.83
C ALA A 409 0.60 10.19 -2.47
N PHE A 410 0.89 9.27 -3.39
CA PHE A 410 0.72 7.83 -3.16
C PHE A 410 1.61 7.29 -2.04
N VAL A 411 2.86 7.75 -1.90
CA VAL A 411 3.72 7.31 -0.78
C VAL A 411 3.07 7.63 0.57
N PHE A 412 2.51 8.83 0.75
CA PHE A 412 1.81 9.17 2.00
C PHE A 412 0.48 8.42 2.14
N SER A 413 -0.27 8.24 1.05
CA SER A 413 -1.50 7.45 1.04
C SER A 413 -1.27 6.00 1.44
N ASP A 414 -0.17 5.39 1.01
CA ASP A 414 0.21 4.02 1.36
C ASP A 414 0.43 3.87 2.88
N LEU A 415 1.16 4.81 3.50
CA LEU A 415 1.34 4.82 4.95
C LEU A 415 0.02 5.08 5.70
N MET A 416 -0.83 5.96 5.16
CA MET A 416 -2.19 6.20 5.68
C MET A 416 -3.06 4.95 5.59
N ALA A 417 -2.98 4.19 4.50
CA ALA A 417 -3.74 2.95 4.31
C ALA A 417 -3.41 1.93 5.40
N VAL A 418 -2.12 1.76 5.72
CA VAL A 418 -1.68 0.86 6.80
C VAL A 418 -2.24 1.31 8.15
N LEU A 419 -2.14 2.61 8.46
CA LEU A 419 -2.69 3.18 9.71
C LEU A 419 -4.20 2.92 9.82
N ILE A 420 -4.96 3.20 8.76
CA ILE A 420 -6.42 3.04 8.74
C ILE A 420 -6.78 1.56 8.96
N GLY A 421 -6.20 0.65 8.19
CA GLY A 421 -6.44 -0.78 8.34
C GLY A 421 -6.08 -1.28 9.74
N PHE A 422 -4.95 -0.83 10.28
CA PHE A 422 -4.51 -1.16 11.64
C PHE A 422 -5.54 -0.73 12.68
N VAL A 423 -5.98 0.52 12.65
CA VAL A 423 -6.96 1.06 13.60
C VAL A 423 -8.32 0.37 13.47
N GLN A 424 -8.78 0.09 12.24
CA GLN A 424 -10.01 -0.68 12.01
C GLN A 424 -9.97 -2.04 12.70
N ARG A 425 -8.83 -2.74 12.63
CA ARG A 425 -8.67 -4.03 13.30
C ARG A 425 -8.60 -3.90 14.81
N LEU A 426 -7.90 -2.89 15.33
CA LEU A 426 -7.82 -2.64 16.77
C LEU A 426 -9.18 -2.35 17.40
N GLY A 427 -10.13 -1.78 16.65
CA GLY A 427 -11.52 -1.65 17.09
C GLY A 427 -12.19 -2.97 17.46
N ASN A 428 -11.70 -4.11 16.93
CA ASN A 428 -12.19 -5.45 17.25
C ASN A 428 -11.34 -6.18 18.29
N VAL A 429 -10.17 -5.65 18.67
CA VAL A 429 -9.30 -6.24 19.69
C VAL A 429 -9.74 -5.69 21.05
N ASN A 430 -10.68 -6.40 21.68
CA ASN A 430 -11.22 -6.06 22.99
C ASN A 430 -11.02 -7.20 24.00
N GLU A 431 -11.56 -7.03 25.20
CA GLU A 431 -11.42 -8.00 26.26
C GLU A 431 -11.99 -9.38 25.89
N ASP A 432 -13.20 -9.39 25.33
CA ASP A 432 -13.90 -10.62 24.93
C ASP A 432 -13.14 -11.39 23.85
N TYR A 433 -12.52 -10.68 22.91
CA TYR A 433 -11.70 -11.27 21.86
C TYR A 433 -10.52 -12.06 22.46
N VAL A 434 -9.74 -11.45 23.35
CA VAL A 434 -8.58 -12.12 23.98
C VAL A 434 -9.03 -13.26 24.91
N ARG A 435 -10.11 -13.10 25.65
CA ARG A 435 -10.70 -14.19 26.46
C ARG A 435 -11.14 -15.36 25.59
N SER A 436 -11.75 -15.11 24.43
CA SER A 436 -12.16 -16.16 23.49
C SER A 436 -10.97 -16.98 22.97
N LEU A 437 -9.85 -16.31 22.67
CA LEU A 437 -8.60 -16.97 22.29
C LEU A 437 -8.02 -17.81 23.44
N SER A 438 -8.04 -17.25 24.66
CA SER A 438 -7.58 -17.91 25.88
C SER A 438 -8.35 -19.21 26.15
N ARG A 439 -9.68 -19.17 26.07
CA ARG A 439 -10.53 -20.36 26.19
C ARG A 439 -10.28 -21.38 25.09
N GLY A 440 -10.00 -20.92 23.86
CA GLY A 440 -9.60 -21.77 22.75
C GLY A 440 -8.30 -22.54 23.02
N LEU A 441 -7.30 -21.88 23.61
CA LEU A 441 -6.04 -22.50 24.04
C LEU A 441 -6.23 -23.50 25.17
N LEU A 442 -6.98 -23.14 26.22
CA LEU A 442 -7.28 -24.04 27.34
C LEU A 442 -8.03 -25.30 26.88
N ALA A 443 -8.87 -25.19 25.87
CA ALA A 443 -9.56 -26.32 25.25
C ALA A 443 -8.68 -27.12 24.25
N ASN A 444 -7.37 -26.82 24.15
CA ASN A 444 -6.41 -27.43 23.22
C ASN A 444 -6.83 -27.30 21.74
N LYS A 445 -7.61 -26.27 21.39
CA LYS A 445 -8.10 -26.02 20.03
C LYS A 445 -7.19 -25.03 19.28
N LEU A 446 -5.96 -25.45 19.00
CA LEU A 446 -4.96 -24.65 18.28
C LEU A 446 -5.46 -24.15 16.92
N LYS A 447 -6.39 -24.87 16.30
CA LYS A 447 -7.10 -24.46 15.09
C LYS A 447 -7.70 -23.05 15.22
N VAL A 448 -8.32 -22.70 16.35
CA VAL A 448 -8.94 -21.38 16.57
C VAL A 448 -7.91 -20.26 16.43
N ILE A 449 -6.73 -20.45 17.02
CA ILE A 449 -5.61 -19.49 16.99
C ILE A 449 -5.11 -19.27 15.57
N TYR A 450 -4.93 -20.35 14.81
CA TYR A 450 -4.48 -20.29 13.42
C TYR A 450 -5.48 -19.65 12.45
N PHE A 451 -6.78 -19.60 12.78
CA PHE A 451 -7.78 -18.90 11.98
C PHE A 451 -8.03 -17.45 12.43
N ALA A 452 -7.48 -17.04 13.58
CA ALA A 452 -7.69 -15.72 14.16
C ALA A 452 -6.85 -14.59 13.54
N GLN A 453 -5.95 -14.91 12.57
CA GLN A 453 -5.05 -13.95 11.91
C GLN A 453 -4.26 -13.10 12.93
N LEU A 454 -3.59 -13.80 13.84
CA LEU A 454 -2.82 -13.15 14.89
C LEU A 454 -1.48 -12.64 14.36
N PRO A 455 -0.95 -11.52 14.91
CA PRO A 455 0.42 -11.11 14.67
C PRO A 455 1.40 -12.21 15.05
N ARG A 456 2.57 -12.25 14.39
CA ARG A 456 3.50 -13.35 14.58
C ARG A 456 4.03 -13.46 16.02
N ALA A 457 4.30 -12.33 16.67
CA ALA A 457 4.70 -12.30 18.08
C ALA A 457 3.64 -12.98 18.97
N VAL A 458 2.37 -12.58 18.83
CA VAL A 458 1.24 -13.13 19.60
C VAL A 458 1.01 -14.61 19.28
N LEU A 459 1.13 -15.00 18.01
CA LEU A 459 0.96 -16.40 17.58
C LEU A 459 2.05 -17.30 18.18
N SER A 460 3.31 -16.85 18.18
CA SER A 460 4.43 -17.61 18.75
C SER A 460 4.26 -17.84 20.26
N GLU A 461 3.77 -16.83 20.99
CA GLU A 461 3.42 -16.98 22.40
C GLU A 461 2.26 -17.95 22.60
N ALA A 462 1.19 -17.84 21.81
CA ALA A 462 0.05 -18.74 21.88
C ALA A 462 0.45 -20.22 21.62
N GLU A 463 1.37 -20.45 20.68
CA GLU A 463 1.95 -21.78 20.42
C GLU A 463 2.79 -22.28 21.60
N SER A 464 3.61 -21.42 22.22
CA SER A 464 4.40 -21.74 23.41
C SER A 464 3.51 -22.09 24.62
N ILE A 465 2.47 -21.30 24.87
CA ILE A 465 1.46 -21.57 25.89
C ILE A 465 0.79 -22.92 25.60
N SER A 466 0.38 -23.18 24.35
CA SER A 466 -0.25 -24.46 23.99
C SER A 466 0.66 -25.66 24.25
N LYS A 467 1.98 -25.54 24.01
CA LYS A 467 2.94 -26.60 24.34
C LYS A 467 3.02 -26.84 25.84
N SER A 468 3.05 -25.78 26.63
CA SER A 468 3.09 -25.85 28.09
C SER A 468 1.82 -26.48 28.67
N LEU A 469 0.63 -26.08 28.17
CA LEU A 469 -0.65 -26.68 28.57
C LEU A 469 -0.75 -28.17 28.20
N ARG A 470 -0.16 -28.59 27.07
CA ARG A 470 -0.08 -30.02 26.71
C ARG A 470 0.85 -30.79 27.61
N ALA A 471 1.99 -30.21 28.00
CA ALA A 471 2.90 -30.85 28.96
C ALA A 471 2.21 -31.03 30.31
N GLU A 472 1.45 -30.03 30.75
CA GLU A 472 0.62 -30.10 31.95
C GLU A 472 -0.45 -31.19 31.86
N GLU A 473 -1.19 -31.27 30.75
CA GLU A 473 -2.18 -32.33 30.51
C GLU A 473 -1.53 -33.73 30.50
N LEU A 474 -0.30 -33.86 30.00
CA LEU A 474 0.44 -35.14 29.98
C LEU A 474 0.94 -35.56 31.36
N VAL A 475 1.44 -34.63 32.17
CA VAL A 475 2.04 -34.91 33.49
C VAL A 475 0.97 -35.00 34.58
N GLU A 476 0.09 -33.99 34.64
CA GLU A 476 -0.90 -33.81 35.71
C GLU A 476 -2.28 -34.39 35.36
N LYS A 477 -2.48 -34.87 34.12
CA LYS A 477 -3.75 -35.38 33.56
C LYS A 477 -4.90 -34.37 33.52
N ARG A 478 -4.64 -33.11 33.86
CA ARG A 478 -5.59 -32.00 33.82
C ARG A 478 -4.86 -30.69 33.60
N VAL A 479 -5.56 -29.69 33.07
CA VAL A 479 -5.08 -28.31 33.02
C VAL A 479 -5.44 -27.62 34.34
N ILE A 480 -4.42 -27.18 35.07
CA ILE A 480 -4.45 -26.41 36.33
C ILE A 480 -4.32 -24.91 36.03
N THR A 481 -3.58 -24.55 34.97
CA THR A 481 -3.37 -23.17 34.53
C THR A 481 -4.70 -22.40 34.37
N PRO A 482 -4.90 -21.28 35.07
CA PRO A 482 -6.16 -20.55 35.04
C PRO A 482 -6.32 -19.65 33.80
N GLU A 483 -7.56 -19.41 33.36
CA GLU A 483 -7.88 -18.56 32.19
C GLU A 483 -7.27 -17.16 32.28
N TRP A 484 -7.35 -16.54 33.45
CA TRP A 484 -6.84 -15.17 33.63
C TRP A 484 -5.33 -15.07 33.36
N TYR A 485 -4.56 -16.13 33.63
CA TYR A 485 -3.12 -16.13 33.42
C TYR A 485 -2.80 -16.19 31.92
N VAL A 486 -3.49 -17.07 31.18
CA VAL A 486 -3.37 -17.16 29.71
C VAL A 486 -3.80 -15.84 29.06
N SER A 487 -4.90 -15.25 29.51
CA SER A 487 -5.37 -13.95 28.99
C SER A 487 -4.37 -12.83 29.25
N GLN A 488 -3.75 -12.78 30.44
CA GLN A 488 -2.73 -11.78 30.76
C GLN A 488 -1.49 -11.92 29.85
N LEU A 489 -1.02 -13.14 29.58
CA LEU A 489 0.13 -13.37 28.69
C LEU A 489 -0.16 -12.96 27.25
N LEU A 490 -1.32 -13.32 26.72
CA LEU A 490 -1.73 -12.92 25.37
C LEU A 490 -1.93 -11.40 25.26
N ALA A 491 -2.59 -10.79 26.25
CA ALA A 491 -2.80 -9.35 26.29
C ALA A 491 -1.48 -8.58 26.33
N ARG A 492 -0.48 -9.06 27.10
CA ARG A 492 0.87 -8.48 27.12
C ARG A 492 1.48 -8.46 25.72
N GLN A 493 1.45 -9.59 25.01
CA GLN A 493 2.03 -9.65 23.66
C GLN A 493 1.28 -8.77 22.65
N PHE A 494 -0.03 -8.59 22.80
CA PHE A 494 -0.77 -7.62 22.00
C PHE A 494 -0.33 -6.18 22.32
N VAL A 495 -0.15 -5.84 23.59
CA VAL A 495 0.31 -4.50 24.02
C VAL A 495 1.69 -4.20 23.44
N ASP A 496 2.62 -5.15 23.52
CA ASP A 496 3.97 -5.02 22.98
C ASP A 496 3.95 -4.84 21.46
N PHE A 497 3.15 -5.65 20.77
CA PHE A 497 2.95 -5.54 19.33
C PHE A 497 2.36 -4.17 18.93
N ILE A 498 1.29 -3.73 19.60
CA ILE A 498 0.63 -2.45 19.29
C ILE A 498 1.59 -1.29 19.54
N LYS A 499 2.33 -1.30 20.66
CA LYS A 499 3.32 -0.27 20.96
C LYS A 499 4.38 -0.19 19.88
N SER A 500 5.02 -1.32 19.55
CA SER A 500 6.08 -1.37 18.56
C SER A 500 5.61 -0.78 17.23
N ASN A 501 4.41 -1.14 16.78
CA ASN A 501 3.87 -0.66 15.52
C ASN A 501 3.43 0.81 15.54
N CYS A 502 2.92 1.31 16.67
CA CYS A 502 2.66 2.75 16.82
C CYS A 502 3.96 3.56 16.69
N VAL A 503 5.04 3.11 17.34
CA VAL A 503 6.36 3.74 17.24
C VAL A 503 6.89 3.64 15.81
N THR A 504 6.75 2.49 15.15
CA THR A 504 7.15 2.31 13.75
C THR A 504 6.41 3.28 12.82
N LEU A 505 5.08 3.41 12.92
CA LEU A 505 4.29 4.30 12.05
C LEU A 505 4.70 5.77 12.21
N VAL A 506 4.96 6.23 13.44
CA VAL A 506 5.46 7.60 13.70
C VAL A 506 6.88 7.77 13.17
N SER A 507 7.74 6.76 13.34
CA SER A 507 9.12 6.81 12.84
C SER A 507 9.16 6.81 11.30
N GLU A 508 8.26 6.07 10.65
CA GLU A 508 8.13 6.10 9.19
C GLU A 508 7.67 7.46 8.69
N LEU A 509 6.74 8.14 9.38
CA LEU A 509 6.38 9.53 9.04
C LEU A 509 7.63 10.43 9.03
N GLU A 510 8.47 10.36 10.07
CA GLU A 510 9.70 11.15 10.18
C GLU A 510 10.72 10.82 9.07
N GLN A 511 10.85 9.53 8.72
CA GLN A 511 11.80 9.01 7.74
C GLN A 511 11.27 9.01 6.29
N THR A 512 10.00 9.36 6.06
CA THR A 512 9.43 9.52 4.72
C THR A 512 10.11 10.69 3.98
N LEU A 513 9.55 11.14 2.86
CA LEU A 513 9.99 12.29 2.07
C LEU A 513 10.13 13.60 2.88
N ILE A 514 9.66 13.65 4.13
CA ILE A 514 9.87 14.78 5.08
C ILE A 514 11.35 14.99 5.41
N SER A 515 12.16 13.92 5.39
CA SER A 515 13.60 14.01 5.62
C SER A 515 14.31 14.79 4.49
N LYS A 516 13.82 14.66 3.25
CA LYS A 516 14.32 15.29 2.02
C LYS A 516 13.77 16.70 1.77
N LEU A 517 12.77 17.14 2.52
CA LEU A 517 12.13 18.45 2.35
C LEU A 517 13.15 19.61 2.33
N PRO A 518 14.18 19.67 3.21
CA PRO A 518 15.21 20.71 3.15
C PRO A 518 16.00 20.72 1.84
N ASP A 519 16.24 19.56 1.24
CA ASP A 519 16.99 19.44 -0.01
C ASP A 519 16.16 19.98 -1.18
N TYR A 520 14.87 19.65 -1.25
CA TYR A 520 13.97 20.18 -2.27
C TYR A 520 13.75 21.69 -2.14
N GLN A 521 13.76 22.23 -0.93
CA GLN A 521 13.73 23.68 -0.70
C GLN A 521 15.00 24.36 -1.24
N LYS A 522 16.18 23.80 -0.96
CA LYS A 522 17.47 24.33 -1.47
C LYS A 522 17.57 24.26 -3.00
N MET A 523 17.05 23.19 -3.59
CA MET A 523 17.00 22.99 -5.05
C MET A 523 15.88 23.79 -5.74
N HIS A 524 15.08 24.56 -4.99
CA HIS A 524 13.91 25.29 -5.51
C HIS A 524 12.89 24.39 -6.24
N ARG A 525 12.73 23.14 -5.80
CA ARG A 525 11.72 22.20 -6.31
C ARG A 525 10.40 22.38 -5.55
N ASP A 526 9.84 23.59 -5.65
CA ASP A 526 8.75 24.06 -4.79
C ASP A 526 7.44 23.24 -4.96
N LEU A 527 7.16 22.69 -6.15
CA LEU A 527 5.98 21.82 -6.37
C LEU A 527 6.07 20.49 -5.59
N PHE A 528 7.25 19.86 -5.56
CA PHE A 528 7.46 18.63 -4.80
C PHE A 528 7.38 18.90 -3.30
N ALA A 529 8.01 20.00 -2.86
CA ALA A 529 7.91 20.45 -1.48
C ALA A 529 6.45 20.71 -1.06
N ALA A 530 5.67 21.39 -1.90
CA ALA A 530 4.26 21.68 -1.63
C ALA A 530 3.41 20.41 -1.50
N GLN A 531 3.62 19.43 -2.38
CA GLN A 531 2.91 18.15 -2.27
C GLN A 531 3.31 17.37 -1.01
N ILE A 532 4.60 17.31 -0.67
CA ILE A 532 5.09 16.68 0.57
C ILE A 532 4.46 17.35 1.79
N ILE A 533 4.44 18.69 1.82
CA ILE A 533 3.84 19.47 2.91
C ILE A 533 2.35 19.13 3.06
N SER A 534 1.60 19.18 1.96
CA SER A 534 0.15 18.92 1.95
C SER A 534 -0.18 17.53 2.48
N SER A 535 0.50 16.50 1.96
CA SER A 535 0.29 15.11 2.39
C SER A 535 0.80 14.83 3.81
N ALA A 536 1.88 15.47 4.25
CA ALA A 536 2.39 15.32 5.62
C ALA A 536 1.44 15.92 6.66
N ILE A 537 0.80 17.06 6.36
CA ILE A 537 -0.21 17.67 7.24
C ILE A 537 -1.41 16.75 7.42
N GLU A 538 -1.87 16.13 6.33
CA GLU A 538 -2.94 15.15 6.37
C GLU A 538 -2.57 13.96 7.27
N MET A 539 -1.39 13.36 7.04
CA MET A 539 -0.92 12.23 7.84
C MET A 539 -0.77 12.57 9.33
N CYS A 540 -0.19 13.74 9.66
CA CYS A 540 -0.10 14.21 11.06
C CYS A 540 -1.49 14.32 11.70
N SER A 541 -2.46 14.88 10.96
CA SER A 541 -3.83 15.03 11.44
C SER A 541 -4.52 13.68 11.68
N LYS A 542 -4.33 12.71 10.77
CA LYS A 542 -4.88 11.36 10.88
C LYS A 542 -4.27 10.58 12.05
N LEU A 543 -2.94 10.66 12.25
CA LEU A 543 -2.28 10.05 13.40
C LEU A 543 -2.81 10.62 14.71
N ARG A 544 -2.87 11.96 14.84
CA ARG A 544 -3.44 12.61 16.04
C ARG A 544 -4.87 12.17 16.31
N ALA A 545 -5.70 12.04 15.27
CA ALA A 545 -7.09 11.62 15.40
C ALA A 545 -7.23 10.15 15.86
N HIS A 546 -6.32 9.27 15.47
CA HIS A 546 -6.40 7.84 15.76
C HIS A 546 -5.65 7.40 17.03
N LEU A 547 -4.67 8.18 17.51
CA LEU A 547 -3.96 7.86 18.76
C LEU A 547 -4.89 7.63 19.97
N PRO A 548 -5.94 8.45 20.21
CA PRO A 548 -6.90 8.20 21.30
C PRO A 548 -7.63 6.85 21.18
N THR A 549 -7.98 6.42 19.96
CA THR A 549 -8.62 5.12 19.71
C THR A 549 -7.67 3.98 20.04
N ILE A 550 -6.40 4.08 19.65
CA ILE A 550 -5.39 3.07 19.96
C ILE A 550 -5.13 3.01 21.47
N LYS A 551 -5.08 4.17 22.14
CA LYS A 551 -4.99 4.26 23.59
C LYS A 551 -6.16 3.55 24.29
N ALA A 552 -7.39 3.81 23.86
CA ALA A 552 -8.57 3.17 24.44
C ALA A 552 -8.54 1.62 24.31
N CYS A 553 -8.04 1.10 23.18
CA CYS A 553 -7.83 -0.34 22.99
C CYS A 553 -6.82 -0.90 24.01
N LEU A 554 -5.68 -0.23 24.20
CA LEU A 554 -4.67 -0.64 25.17
C LEU A 554 -5.14 -0.54 26.62
N ASP A 555 -5.88 0.52 26.97
CA ASP A 555 -6.49 0.67 28.29
C ASP A 555 -7.47 -0.48 28.58
N GLY A 556 -8.24 -0.90 27.58
CA GLY A 556 -9.13 -2.07 27.66
C GLY A 556 -8.38 -3.40 27.88
N LEU A 557 -7.23 -3.60 27.23
CA LEU A 557 -6.36 -4.76 27.49
C LEU A 557 -5.70 -4.69 28.87
N GLY A 558 -5.45 -3.49 29.40
CA GLY A 558 -4.88 -3.25 30.72
C GLY A 558 -5.71 -3.85 31.86
N VAL A 559 -7.03 -4.00 31.70
CA VAL A 559 -7.94 -4.63 32.68
C VAL A 559 -7.54 -6.09 32.97
N MET A 560 -6.87 -6.77 32.03
CA MET A 560 -6.41 -8.15 32.21
C MET A 560 -5.13 -8.27 33.04
N ARG A 561 -4.46 -7.17 33.38
CA ARG A 561 -3.25 -7.18 34.20
C ARG A 561 -3.62 -7.46 35.66
N LYS A 562 -3.62 -8.74 36.06
CA LYS A 562 -3.90 -9.15 37.45
C LYS A 562 -2.67 -9.17 38.33
N VAL A 563 -1.55 -9.67 37.80
CA VAL A 563 -0.28 -9.78 38.53
C VAL A 563 0.69 -8.71 38.05
N ARG A 564 1.33 -7.99 38.98
CA ARG A 564 2.26 -6.89 38.69
C ARG A 564 3.68 -7.35 38.36
N ASP A 565 4.05 -8.56 38.78
CA ASP A 565 5.40 -9.12 38.63
C ASP A 565 5.73 -9.47 37.17
N ILE A 566 4.72 -9.61 36.31
CA ILE A 566 4.91 -9.79 34.87
C ILE A 566 5.15 -8.40 34.25
N PRO A 567 6.29 -8.17 33.57
CA PRO A 567 6.58 -6.91 32.92
C PRO A 567 5.44 -6.50 31.99
N TRP A 568 4.99 -5.25 32.11
CA TRP A 568 3.92 -4.69 31.28
C TRP A 568 4.42 -3.40 30.67
N VAL A 569 4.41 -3.32 29.34
CA VAL A 569 5.03 -2.19 28.66
C VAL A 569 4.07 -1.01 28.62
N GLU A 570 4.56 0.13 29.12
CA GLU A 570 3.83 1.40 29.08
C GLU A 570 4.23 2.23 27.86
N ILE A 571 3.28 2.98 27.32
CA ILE A 571 3.48 3.89 26.19
C ILE A 571 3.46 5.32 26.70
N ASP A 572 4.52 6.06 26.38
CA ASP A 572 4.51 7.51 26.55
C ASP A 572 3.76 8.17 25.39
N TRP A 573 2.44 8.31 25.57
CA TRP A 573 1.56 8.95 24.60
C TRP A 573 1.91 10.42 24.37
N LYS A 574 2.46 11.09 25.38
CA LYS A 574 2.85 12.49 25.29
C LYS A 574 4.08 12.62 24.38
N ALA A 575 5.10 11.79 24.59
CA ALA A 575 6.27 11.75 23.73
C ALA A 575 5.92 11.41 22.26
N LEU A 576 4.97 10.50 22.03
CA LEU A 576 4.49 10.22 20.67
C LEU A 576 3.77 11.41 20.04
N GLY A 577 2.93 12.11 20.81
CA GLY A 577 2.28 13.34 20.38
C GLY A 577 3.29 14.44 20.02
N GLU A 578 4.28 14.65 20.88
CA GLU A 578 5.36 15.63 20.69
C GLU A 578 6.17 15.36 19.41
N ARG A 579 6.43 14.09 19.08
CA ARG A 579 7.10 13.71 17.82
C ARG A 579 6.27 14.11 16.59
N ILE A 580 4.96 13.85 16.60
CA ILE A 580 4.06 14.25 15.51
C ILE A 580 3.98 15.78 15.41
N ASP A 581 3.93 16.47 16.55
CA ASP A 581 3.90 17.93 16.61
C ASP A 581 5.21 18.55 16.10
N ALA A 582 6.36 17.92 16.36
CA ALA A 582 7.65 18.33 15.81
C ALA A 582 7.69 18.20 14.29
N VAL A 583 7.15 17.11 13.73
CA VAL A 583 7.01 16.94 12.27
C VAL A 583 6.09 18.00 11.68
N HIS A 584 4.92 18.23 12.28
CA HIS A 584 3.97 19.27 11.86
C HIS A 584 4.61 20.66 11.87
N LYS A 585 5.33 21.02 12.95
CA LYS A 585 6.07 22.28 13.07
C LYS A 585 7.11 22.42 11.95
N LYS A 586 7.91 21.38 11.69
CA LYS A 586 8.90 21.35 10.60
C LYS A 586 8.24 21.63 9.23
N VAL A 587 7.11 20.97 8.96
CA VAL A 587 6.37 21.11 7.70
C VAL A 587 5.75 22.51 7.54
N MET A 588 5.26 23.12 8.62
CA MET A 588 4.73 24.49 8.61
C MET A 588 5.80 25.54 8.35
N LEU A 589 6.97 25.40 8.97
CA LEU A 589 8.12 26.27 8.69
C LEU A 589 8.57 26.14 7.23
N ALA A 590 8.55 24.92 6.68
CA ALA A 590 8.85 24.70 5.28
C ALA A 590 7.80 25.36 4.36
N ALA A 591 6.51 25.25 4.68
CA ALA A 591 5.43 25.92 3.96
C ALA A 591 5.63 27.44 3.91
N ALA A 592 5.94 28.06 5.05
CA ALA A 592 6.17 29.50 5.14
C ALA A 592 7.34 29.94 4.23
N SER A 593 8.41 29.15 4.14
CA SER A 593 9.56 29.47 3.30
C SER A 593 9.32 29.38 1.79
N ILE A 594 8.39 28.53 1.34
CA ILE A 594 8.14 28.30 -0.09
C ILE A 594 6.94 29.10 -0.61
N LEU A 595 6.00 29.49 0.26
CA LEU A 595 4.75 30.13 -0.12
C LEU A 595 4.92 31.35 -1.06
N PRO A 596 5.85 32.30 -0.80
CA PRO A 596 6.03 33.44 -1.70
C PRO A 596 6.55 33.07 -3.09
N ARG A 597 7.25 31.93 -3.23
CA ARG A 597 7.75 31.46 -4.54
C ARG A 597 6.69 30.68 -5.31
N LEU A 598 5.79 29.98 -4.62
CA LEU A 598 4.69 29.24 -5.25
C LEU A 598 3.76 30.16 -6.03
N GLU A 599 3.59 31.40 -5.59
CA GLU A 599 2.79 32.40 -6.29
C GLU A 599 3.26 32.64 -7.73
N ARG A 600 4.58 32.60 -7.95
CA ARG A 600 5.22 32.82 -9.25
C ARG A 600 5.06 31.63 -10.20
N ILE A 601 4.57 30.48 -9.72
CA ILE A 601 4.36 29.30 -10.55
C ILE A 601 3.03 29.48 -11.30
N PRO A 602 3.03 29.38 -12.64
CA PRO A 602 1.80 29.54 -13.40
C PRO A 602 0.78 28.47 -13.03
N GLY A 603 -0.50 28.87 -13.01
CA GLY A 603 -1.62 27.95 -12.86
C GLY A 603 -1.61 26.90 -13.96
N SER A 604 -1.94 25.66 -13.60
CA SER A 604 -1.92 24.52 -14.52
C SER A 604 -3.03 23.54 -14.18
N ARG A 605 -3.49 22.79 -15.19
CA ARG A 605 -4.41 21.66 -15.00
C ARG A 605 -3.72 20.41 -14.44
N HIS A 606 -2.39 20.39 -14.42
CA HIS A 606 -1.58 19.20 -14.11
C HIS A 606 -1.27 19.04 -12.63
N TRP A 607 -1.48 20.07 -11.82
CA TRP A 607 -1.26 20.02 -10.37
C TRP A 607 -2.32 20.84 -9.61
N PRO A 608 -2.57 20.51 -8.33
CA PRO A 608 -3.43 21.31 -7.46
C PRO A 608 -2.98 22.76 -7.30
N GLU A 609 -3.90 23.64 -6.90
CA GLU A 609 -3.52 25.00 -6.50
C GLU A 609 -2.90 25.01 -5.09
N TYR A 610 -1.59 24.78 -5.05
CA TYR A 610 -0.80 24.75 -3.84
C TYR A 610 -0.69 26.10 -3.15
N PHE A 611 -0.66 27.23 -3.87
CA PHE A 611 -0.50 28.53 -3.24
C PHE A 611 -1.68 28.83 -2.30
N GLY A 612 -2.90 28.70 -2.80
CA GLY A 612 -4.12 28.89 -2.01
C GLY A 612 -4.27 27.87 -0.87
N GLN A 613 -3.87 26.62 -1.10
CA GLN A 613 -3.90 25.56 -0.08
C GLN A 613 -2.94 25.86 1.08
N LEU A 614 -1.66 26.12 0.77
CA LEU A 614 -0.64 26.38 1.78
C LEU A 614 -0.88 27.72 2.50
N TYR A 615 -1.38 28.74 1.79
CA TYR A 615 -1.83 29.99 2.40
C TYR A 615 -2.89 29.73 3.48
N SER A 616 -3.86 28.88 3.17
CA SER A 616 -4.95 28.55 4.12
C SER A 616 -4.44 27.76 5.32
N PHE A 617 -3.52 26.81 5.11
CA PHE A 617 -2.86 26.09 6.21
C PHE A 617 -2.07 27.03 7.12
N LEU A 618 -1.29 27.96 6.55
CA LEU A 618 -0.48 28.91 7.33
C LEU A 618 -1.32 29.95 8.06
N ALA A 619 -2.40 30.46 7.45
CA ALA A 619 -3.33 31.36 8.12
C ALA A 619 -3.95 30.69 9.37
N ARG A 620 -4.40 29.45 9.20
CA ARG A 620 -4.95 28.64 10.30
C ARG A 620 -3.90 28.34 11.36
N GLU A 621 -2.69 27.93 10.97
CA GLU A 621 -1.61 27.63 11.91
C GLU A 621 -1.11 28.88 12.64
N SER A 622 -1.16 30.07 12.01
CA SER A 622 -0.82 31.33 12.68
C SER A 622 -1.76 31.62 13.84
N PHE A 623 -3.06 31.34 13.70
CA PHE A 623 -3.99 31.42 14.83
C PHE A 623 -3.68 30.37 15.91
N PHE A 624 -3.53 29.10 15.53
CA PHE A 624 -3.33 28.02 16.51
C PHE A 624 -1.96 28.06 17.20
N SER A 625 -0.91 28.60 16.57
CA SER A 625 0.39 28.82 17.20
C SER A 625 0.29 29.85 18.33
N MET A 626 -0.47 30.93 18.14
CA MET A 626 -0.78 31.87 19.23
C MET A 626 -1.58 31.19 20.34
N ALA A 627 -2.62 30.43 20.00
CA ALA A 627 -3.45 29.72 20.98
C ALA A 627 -2.67 28.68 21.82
N ARG A 628 -1.67 28.01 21.22
CA ARG A 628 -0.76 27.08 21.91
C ARG A 628 0.40 27.79 22.61
N GLY A 629 0.64 29.06 22.29
CA GLY A 629 1.74 29.82 22.83
C GLY A 629 3.11 29.58 22.16
N ASP A 630 3.17 29.09 20.92
CA ASP A 630 4.43 28.83 20.19
C ASP A 630 4.90 30.09 19.44
N GLU A 631 5.64 30.96 20.16
CA GLU A 631 6.20 32.21 19.60
C GLU A 631 7.18 31.95 18.46
N GLU A 632 8.00 30.89 18.55
CA GLU A 632 9.01 30.59 17.55
C GLU A 632 8.37 30.26 16.21
N LEU A 633 7.30 29.45 16.21
CA LEU A 633 6.56 29.13 15.00
C LEU A 633 5.90 30.38 14.42
N PHE A 634 5.18 31.15 15.24
CA PHE A 634 4.48 32.37 14.79
C PHE A 634 5.46 33.40 14.18
N THR A 635 6.61 33.62 14.82
CA THR A 635 7.66 34.53 14.34
C THR A 635 8.12 34.19 12.93
N LYS A 636 8.21 32.90 12.61
CA LYS A 636 8.70 32.42 11.31
C LYS A 636 7.59 32.27 10.27
N THR A 637 6.32 32.12 10.67
CA THR A 637 5.19 31.91 9.73
C THR A 637 4.44 33.18 9.38
N PHE A 638 4.29 34.12 10.32
CA PHE A 638 3.46 35.32 10.10
C PHE A 638 4.04 36.27 9.02
N PRO A 639 5.34 36.61 8.99
CA PRO A 639 5.85 37.53 7.96
C PRO A 639 5.73 37.00 6.53
N PRO A 640 6.07 35.73 6.23
CA PRO A 640 5.83 35.16 4.89
C PRO A 640 4.34 35.06 4.52
N LEU A 641 3.47 34.78 5.50
CA LEU A 641 2.02 34.79 5.31
C LEU A 641 1.54 36.20 4.93
N PHE A 642 2.02 37.23 5.64
CA PHE A 642 1.71 38.63 5.38
C PHE A 642 2.11 39.06 3.96
N ALA A 643 3.33 38.76 3.54
CA ALA A 643 3.76 39.08 2.17
C ALA A 643 2.86 38.36 1.14
N SER A 644 2.50 37.11 1.43
CA SER A 644 1.69 36.28 0.54
C SER A 644 0.21 36.69 0.51
N SER A 645 -0.34 37.29 1.56
CA SER A 645 -1.72 37.80 1.57
C SER A 645 -1.88 39.02 0.67
N ILE A 646 -0.86 39.90 0.61
CA ILE A 646 -0.82 41.02 -0.32
C ILE A 646 -0.79 40.52 -1.77
N LEU A 647 0.07 39.54 -2.06
CA LEU A 647 0.13 38.91 -3.39
C LEU A 647 -1.19 38.21 -3.75
N ALA A 648 -1.80 37.49 -2.81
CA ALA A 648 -3.09 36.84 -3.01
C ALA A 648 -4.19 37.86 -3.33
N ASN A 649 -4.23 39.00 -2.63
CA ASN A 649 -5.18 40.09 -2.92
C ASN A 649 -5.00 40.61 -4.36
N GLN A 650 -3.78 40.87 -4.79
CA GLN A 650 -3.48 41.36 -6.15
C GLN A 650 -3.90 40.34 -7.22
N LYS A 651 -3.49 39.08 -7.06
CA LYS A 651 -3.84 37.98 -7.98
C LYS A 651 -5.35 37.79 -8.09
N LEU A 652 -6.09 37.83 -6.99
CA LEU A 652 -7.54 37.70 -7.00
C LEU A 652 -8.23 38.88 -7.69
N ARG A 653 -7.76 40.12 -7.51
CA ARG A 653 -8.30 41.28 -8.25
C ARG A 653 -8.10 41.14 -9.75
N GLU A 654 -6.94 40.66 -10.18
CA GLU A 654 -6.65 40.46 -11.60
C GLU A 654 -7.51 39.34 -12.20
N GLN A 655 -7.59 38.18 -11.53
CA GLN A 655 -8.38 37.04 -11.98
C GLN A 655 -9.89 37.31 -12.05
N LEU A 656 -10.38 38.24 -11.22
CA LEU A 656 -11.80 38.57 -11.09
C LEU A 656 -12.15 39.91 -11.73
N LYS A 657 -11.25 40.52 -12.50
CA LYS A 657 -11.44 41.85 -13.10
C LYS A 657 -12.68 41.94 -13.99
N ASP A 658 -13.04 40.84 -14.65
CA ASP A 658 -14.20 40.76 -15.56
C ASP A 658 -15.50 40.32 -14.84
N ARG A 659 -15.45 40.07 -13.52
CA ARG A 659 -16.62 39.72 -12.70
C ARG A 659 -17.28 40.97 -12.13
N ASP A 660 -18.47 40.78 -11.55
CA ASP A 660 -19.17 41.83 -10.83
C ASP A 660 -18.27 42.46 -9.75
N SER A 661 -18.26 43.80 -9.67
CA SER A 661 -17.34 44.55 -8.81
C SER A 661 -17.54 44.23 -7.33
N ARG A 662 -18.77 43.94 -6.91
CA ARG A 662 -19.07 43.50 -5.54
C ARG A 662 -18.42 42.14 -5.23
N MET A 663 -18.56 41.16 -6.12
CA MET A 663 -17.93 39.84 -5.96
C MET A 663 -16.40 39.92 -6.00
N MET A 664 -15.85 40.74 -6.91
CA MET A 664 -14.41 40.98 -7.02
C MET A 664 -13.85 41.53 -5.70
N LEU A 665 -14.49 42.56 -5.14
CA LEU A 665 -14.09 43.15 -3.86
C LEU A 665 -14.24 42.16 -2.71
N ALA A 666 -15.35 41.42 -2.62
CA ALA A 666 -15.57 40.48 -1.54
C ALA A 666 -14.56 39.31 -1.51
N TRP A 667 -14.18 38.76 -2.66
CA TRP A 667 -13.21 37.66 -2.70
C TRP A 667 -11.77 38.15 -2.56
N SER A 668 -11.41 39.26 -3.20
CA SER A 668 -10.04 39.77 -3.14
C SER A 668 -9.70 40.34 -1.75
N SER A 669 -10.66 40.94 -1.04
CA SER A 669 -10.45 41.49 0.32
C SER A 669 -10.13 40.43 1.37
N GLY A 670 -10.61 39.20 1.21
CA GLY A 670 -10.42 38.10 2.16
C GLY A 670 -9.00 38.02 2.75
N PRO A 671 -7.95 37.78 1.95
CA PRO A 671 -6.58 37.73 2.44
C PRO A 671 -6.11 38.92 3.29
N ILE A 672 -6.60 40.14 3.00
CA ILE A 672 -6.30 41.35 3.79
C ILE A 672 -7.04 41.31 5.13
N GLU A 673 -8.31 40.92 5.13
CA GLU A 673 -9.09 40.75 6.36
C GLU A 673 -8.46 39.71 7.29
N ASP A 674 -7.86 38.65 6.74
CA ASP A 674 -7.18 37.62 7.52
C ASP A 674 -5.96 38.13 8.29
N ILE A 675 -5.07 38.89 7.64
CA ILE A 675 -3.91 39.46 8.32
C ILE A 675 -4.32 40.48 9.37
N VAL A 676 -5.37 41.27 9.13
CA VAL A 676 -5.90 42.21 10.11
C VAL A 676 -6.52 41.48 11.31
N ALA A 677 -7.32 40.43 11.06
CA ALA A 677 -7.90 39.61 12.11
C ALA A 677 -6.81 38.90 12.94
N LEU A 678 -5.81 38.29 12.29
CA LEU A 678 -4.67 37.66 12.97
C LEU A 678 -3.84 38.68 13.75
N SER A 679 -3.68 39.90 13.25
CA SER A 679 -3.00 41.00 13.96
C SER A 679 -3.76 41.39 15.24
N GLY A 680 -5.09 41.41 15.17
CA GLY A 680 -5.95 41.60 16.33
C GLY A 680 -5.84 40.47 17.35
N TYR A 681 -5.86 39.22 16.90
CA TYR A 681 -5.61 38.06 17.77
C TYR A 681 -4.23 38.11 18.42
N ALA A 682 -3.19 38.55 17.70
CA ALA A 682 -1.86 38.69 18.27
C ALA A 682 -1.85 39.69 19.43
N LYS A 683 -2.58 40.81 19.33
CA LYS A 683 -2.76 41.75 20.45
C LYS A 683 -3.45 41.06 21.63
N LEU A 684 -4.59 40.41 21.38
CA LEU A 684 -5.36 39.73 22.42
C LEU A 684 -4.56 38.62 23.11
N PHE A 685 -3.85 37.77 22.37
CA PHE A 685 -3.01 36.71 22.95
C PHE A 685 -1.77 37.26 23.67
N SER A 686 -1.18 38.36 23.21
CA SER A 686 -0.07 39.02 23.92
C SER A 686 -0.52 39.54 25.28
N GLU A 687 -1.71 40.14 25.35
CA GLU A 687 -2.32 40.63 26.59
C GLU A 687 -2.80 39.48 27.50
N LEU A 688 -3.20 38.34 26.91
CA LEU A 688 -3.71 37.18 27.65
C LEU A 688 -2.58 36.32 28.25
N ASP A 689 -1.50 36.11 27.50
CA ASP A 689 -0.42 35.17 27.86
C ASP A 689 0.91 35.87 28.22
N GLY A 690 1.01 37.21 28.11
CA GLY A 690 2.24 37.96 28.36
C GLY A 690 3.35 37.70 27.32
N LYS A 691 2.94 37.31 26.10
CA LYS A 691 3.81 36.89 25.00
C LYS A 691 4.04 37.99 23.97
N GLN A 692 5.08 37.88 23.15
CA GLN A 692 5.51 38.93 22.21
C GLN A 692 4.90 38.79 20.79
N PHE A 693 3.71 38.21 20.66
CA PHE A 693 3.06 38.04 19.34
C PHE A 693 2.78 39.37 18.66
N TYR A 694 2.33 40.37 19.41
CA TYR A 694 1.98 41.69 18.88
C TYR A 694 3.20 42.48 18.42
N GLU A 695 4.35 42.30 19.06
CA GLU A 695 5.61 42.94 18.65
C GLU A 695 6.05 42.45 17.26
N ILE A 696 5.89 41.16 16.97
CA ILE A 696 6.19 40.59 15.64
C ILE A 696 5.27 41.18 14.57
N VAL A 697 3.97 41.29 14.89
CA VAL A 697 2.96 41.85 14.00
C VAL A 697 3.27 43.31 13.68
N THR A 698 3.50 44.14 14.69
CA THR A 698 3.82 45.56 14.52
C THR A 698 5.09 45.76 13.71
N LYS A 699 6.18 45.03 14.01
CA LYS A 699 7.41 45.05 13.19
C LYS A 699 7.16 44.68 11.72
N THR A 700 6.31 43.70 11.46
CA THR A 700 5.98 43.26 10.09
C THR A 700 5.20 44.34 9.34
N TRP A 701 4.21 44.96 9.99
CA TRP A 701 3.45 46.07 9.43
C TRP A 701 4.31 47.31 9.21
N ASP A 702 5.13 47.73 10.19
CA ASP A 702 6.03 48.87 10.07
C ASP A 702 7.02 48.65 8.91
N ALA A 703 7.56 47.44 8.74
CA ALA A 703 8.43 47.09 7.61
C ALA A 703 7.70 47.17 6.25
N TYR A 704 6.43 46.78 6.19
CA TYR A 704 5.62 46.91 4.97
C TYR A 704 5.33 48.38 4.64
N LEU A 705 4.94 49.18 5.63
CA LEU A 705 4.59 50.58 5.47
C LEU A 705 5.81 51.44 5.10
N ALA A 706 7.01 51.08 5.57
CA ALA A 706 8.26 51.73 5.20
C ALA A 706 8.58 51.66 3.69
N GLY A 707 7.93 50.76 2.95
CA GLY A 707 8.06 50.65 1.49
C GLY A 707 7.26 51.67 0.69
N PHE A 708 6.43 52.51 1.33
CA PHE A 708 5.58 53.50 0.68
C PHE A 708 6.07 54.93 0.99
N GLU A 709 5.94 55.84 0.02
CA GLU A 709 6.24 57.26 0.21
C GLU A 709 5.32 57.90 1.26
N ASP A 710 4.04 57.52 1.28
CA ASP A 710 3.07 57.85 2.33
C ASP A 710 2.63 56.56 3.07
N PRO A 711 3.11 56.35 4.31
CA PRO A 711 2.69 55.22 5.15
C PRO A 711 1.20 55.19 5.50
N THR A 712 0.47 56.29 5.30
CA THR A 712 -0.97 56.36 5.61
C THR A 712 -1.84 55.79 4.49
N GLU A 713 -1.39 55.80 3.24
CA GLU A 713 -2.16 55.33 2.08
C GLU A 713 -2.56 53.84 2.14
N PRO A 714 -1.65 52.89 2.46
CA PRO A 714 -2.01 51.48 2.59
C PRO A 714 -3.02 51.25 3.72
N LEU A 715 -2.91 52.01 4.81
CA LEU A 715 -3.81 51.92 5.95
C LEU A 715 -5.20 52.45 5.62
N LYS A 716 -5.32 53.56 4.86
CA LYS A 716 -6.60 54.06 4.33
C LYS A 716 -7.29 53.03 3.44
N ALA A 717 -6.53 52.32 2.61
CA ALA A 717 -7.08 51.27 1.76
C ALA A 717 -7.61 50.09 2.58
N VAL A 718 -6.92 49.69 3.64
CA VAL A 718 -7.37 48.62 4.56
C VAL A 718 -8.66 49.03 5.29
N THR A 719 -8.73 50.25 5.82
CA THR A 719 -9.94 50.73 6.53
C THR A 719 -11.14 50.81 5.60
N ALA A 720 -10.96 51.30 4.37
CA ALA A 720 -12.01 51.36 3.37
C ALA A 720 -12.54 49.96 2.98
N ILE A 721 -11.65 48.97 2.84
CA ILE A 721 -12.03 47.57 2.59
C ILE A 721 -12.89 47.04 3.73
N LEU A 722 -12.47 47.23 4.98
CA LEU A 722 -13.18 46.71 6.14
C LEU A 722 -14.55 47.39 6.33
N GLU A 723 -14.62 48.71 6.14
CA GLU A 723 -15.89 49.43 6.21
C GLU A 723 -16.88 48.92 5.15
N TYR A 724 -16.43 48.78 3.90
CA TYR A 724 -17.25 48.20 2.84
C TYR A 724 -17.77 46.80 3.19
N ARG A 725 -16.88 45.94 3.72
CA ARG A 725 -17.21 44.56 4.07
C ARG A 725 -18.15 44.46 5.28
N THR A 726 -18.09 45.39 6.23
CA THR A 726 -19.07 45.45 7.33
C THR A 726 -20.49 45.80 6.87
N GLY A 727 -20.64 46.47 5.72
CA GLY A 727 -21.95 46.77 5.12
C GLY A 727 -22.47 45.70 4.15
N ASP A 728 -21.67 44.67 3.85
CA ASP A 728 -21.98 43.65 2.86
C ASP A 728 -22.44 42.33 3.51
N PHE A 729 -23.62 41.84 3.15
CA PHE A 729 -24.15 40.57 3.67
C PHE A 729 -23.57 39.32 2.98
N PHE A 730 -22.72 39.49 1.96
CA PHE A 730 -22.12 38.36 1.26
C PHE A 730 -20.97 37.74 2.06
N MET A 731 -21.10 36.45 2.40
CA MET A 731 -20.17 35.69 3.24
C MET A 731 -19.35 34.68 2.41
N PRO A 732 -18.17 35.04 1.89
CA PRO A 732 -17.25 34.09 1.27
C PRO A 732 -16.68 33.06 2.24
N ALA A 733 -16.12 31.97 1.69
CA ALA A 733 -15.58 30.85 2.48
C ALA A 733 -14.53 31.27 3.53
N ARG A 734 -13.77 32.34 3.29
CA ARG A 734 -12.77 32.84 4.25
C ARG A 734 -13.39 33.47 5.51
N ASP A 735 -14.61 33.99 5.41
CA ASP A 735 -15.33 34.52 6.58
C ASP A 735 -15.70 33.40 7.56
N LEU A 736 -15.98 32.20 7.03
CA LEU A 736 -16.24 31.01 7.85
C LEU A 736 -15.00 30.56 8.64
N GLU A 737 -13.80 30.68 8.05
CA GLU A 737 -12.54 30.42 8.77
C GLU A 737 -12.32 31.44 9.88
N ARG A 738 -12.53 32.74 9.63
CA ARG A 738 -12.46 33.78 10.69
C ARG A 738 -13.47 33.53 11.81
N THR A 739 -14.69 33.12 11.46
CA THR A 739 -15.71 32.70 12.44
C THR A 739 -15.22 31.51 13.26
N THR A 740 -14.53 30.55 12.64
CA THR A 740 -13.92 29.42 13.34
C THR A 740 -12.85 29.88 14.33
N TRP A 741 -11.99 30.84 13.97
CA TRP A 741 -11.00 31.43 14.89
C TRP A 741 -11.68 32.09 16.09
N GLN A 742 -12.74 32.86 15.84
CA GLN A 742 -13.53 33.50 16.88
C GLN A 742 -14.11 32.48 17.86
N GLN A 743 -14.76 31.44 17.36
CA GLN A 743 -15.34 30.38 18.20
C GLN A 743 -14.27 29.64 19.02
N ASN A 744 -13.09 29.38 18.45
CA ASN A 744 -12.00 28.73 19.17
C ASN A 744 -11.41 29.64 20.25
N PHE A 745 -11.26 30.94 19.98
CA PHE A 745 -10.79 31.89 20.99
C PHE A 745 -11.81 32.03 22.14
N GLU A 746 -13.10 32.13 21.84
CA GLU A 746 -14.15 32.15 22.87
C GLU A 746 -14.12 30.87 23.71
N ARG A 747 -13.97 29.69 23.08
CA ARG A 747 -13.82 28.43 23.80
C ARG A 747 -12.60 28.47 24.72
N LEU A 748 -11.46 28.94 24.25
CA LEU A 748 -10.24 29.06 25.06
C LEU A 748 -10.45 29.99 26.26
N LEU A 749 -11.14 31.12 26.09
CA LEU A 749 -11.48 32.01 27.21
C LEU A 749 -12.45 31.35 28.20
N ARG A 750 -13.39 30.52 27.73
CA ARG A 750 -14.29 29.73 28.61
C ARG A 750 -13.50 28.68 29.39
N ASP A 751 -12.61 27.94 28.72
CA ASP A 751 -11.78 26.90 29.33
C ASP A 751 -10.86 27.49 30.41
N ARG A 752 -10.42 28.74 30.24
CA ARG A 752 -9.65 29.51 31.24
C ARG A 752 -10.50 30.20 32.30
N GLY A 753 -11.82 30.02 32.30
CA GLY A 753 -12.74 30.61 33.27
C GLY A 753 -13.00 32.11 33.11
N ILE A 754 -12.53 32.73 32.02
CA ILE A 754 -12.68 34.18 31.75
C ILE A 754 -14.08 34.48 31.21
N LEU A 755 -14.64 33.58 30.41
CA LEU A 755 -16.02 33.63 29.92
C LEU A 755 -16.89 32.56 30.59
N GLN A 756 -18.16 32.88 30.91
CA GLN A 756 -19.17 31.92 31.39
C GLN A 756 -20.22 31.58 30.33
N ASP A 757 -20.92 30.45 30.50
CA ASP A 757 -22.02 30.05 29.64
C ASP A 757 -23.25 30.95 29.82
N ARG A 758 -23.78 31.45 28.69
CA ARG A 758 -24.96 32.34 28.66
C ARG A 758 -26.22 31.70 29.26
N TYR A 759 -26.22 30.39 29.53
CA TYR A 759 -27.38 29.64 30.02
C TYR A 759 -27.32 29.26 31.50
N THR A 760 -26.24 29.57 32.23
CA THR A 760 -26.21 29.41 33.70
C THR A 760 -26.87 30.61 34.39
N SER A 761 -27.96 30.30 35.10
CA SER A 761 -28.96 31.16 35.74
C SER A 761 -28.43 32.35 36.54
N PHE A 762 -29.19 33.47 36.50
CA PHE A 762 -29.46 34.55 37.49
C PHE A 762 -28.62 34.78 38.78
N ARG A 763 -27.41 34.24 38.91
CA ARG A 763 -26.47 34.52 39.99
C ARG A 763 -25.37 35.41 39.43
N ARG A 764 -25.27 36.65 39.95
CA ARG A 764 -24.05 37.47 39.85
C ARG A 764 -22.94 36.74 40.59
N ILE A 765 -22.21 35.88 39.90
CA ILE A 765 -20.92 35.37 40.36
C ILE A 765 -19.90 36.44 39.95
N GLU A 766 -19.07 36.88 40.90
CA GLU A 766 -17.99 37.84 40.63
C GLU A 766 -17.12 37.31 39.48
N LYS A 767 -16.95 38.13 38.43
CA LYS A 767 -16.12 37.77 37.29
C LYS A 767 -14.66 37.64 37.77
N PRO A 768 -13.93 36.57 37.44
CA PRO A 768 -12.49 36.61 37.58
C PRO A 768 -11.95 37.75 36.70
N VAL A 769 -11.40 38.78 37.36
CA VAL A 769 -10.94 40.00 36.70
C VAL A 769 -9.55 39.74 36.13
N HIS A 770 -9.45 39.60 34.81
CA HIS A 770 -8.15 39.61 34.14
C HIS A 770 -7.52 41.00 34.27
N PRO A 771 -6.20 41.14 34.54
CA PRO A 771 -5.56 42.44 34.76
C PRO A 771 -5.61 43.38 33.53
N SER A 772 -5.56 42.82 32.32
CA SER A 772 -5.64 43.63 31.08
C SER A 772 -7.05 44.20 30.83
N PRO A 773 -7.20 45.54 30.71
CA PRO A 773 -8.49 46.19 30.40
C PRO A 773 -9.12 45.72 29.08
N LEU A 774 -8.29 45.34 28.11
CA LEU A 774 -8.69 44.81 26.80
C LEU A 774 -9.41 43.48 26.95
N ILE A 775 -8.84 42.54 27.71
CA ILE A 775 -9.45 41.23 27.98
C ILE A 775 -10.74 41.38 28.80
N GLN A 776 -10.81 42.37 29.68
CA GLN A 776 -12.05 42.67 30.41
C GLN A 776 -13.17 43.21 29.51
N GLU A 777 -12.87 44.00 28.48
CA GLU A 777 -13.86 44.44 27.48
C GLU A 777 -14.34 43.25 26.64
N VAL A 778 -13.43 42.41 26.15
CA VAL A 778 -13.78 41.16 25.44
C VAL A 778 -14.68 40.26 26.30
N ALA A 779 -14.35 40.10 27.58
CA ALA A 779 -15.14 39.29 28.52
C ALA A 779 -16.50 39.91 28.88
N ARG A 780 -16.69 41.21 28.65
CA ARG A 780 -17.94 41.94 28.90
C ARG A 780 -18.86 41.95 27.68
N ALA A 781 -18.33 42.32 26.52
CA ALA A 781 -19.10 42.42 25.28
C ALA A 781 -19.41 41.03 24.69
N GLY A 782 -18.52 40.06 24.89
CA GLY A 782 -18.50 38.81 24.13
C GLY A 782 -18.13 39.05 22.67
N MET A 783 -17.42 38.12 22.01
CA MET A 783 -16.96 38.38 20.64
C MET A 783 -18.10 38.38 19.60
N MET A 784 -19.34 38.10 20.00
CA MET A 784 -20.52 38.29 19.12
C MET A 784 -20.76 39.75 18.69
N MET A 785 -20.12 40.74 19.32
CA MET A 785 -20.31 42.18 19.02
C MET A 785 -19.02 42.88 18.54
N GLU A 786 -17.84 42.30 18.76
CA GLU A 786 -16.54 42.90 18.44
C GLU A 786 -15.63 41.88 17.76
N HIS A 787 -15.11 42.22 16.58
CA HIS A 787 -14.21 41.35 15.82
C HIS A 787 -12.77 41.57 16.26
N ALA A 788 -11.94 40.51 16.25
CA ALA A 788 -10.51 40.63 16.59
C ALA A 788 -9.81 41.75 15.79
N ALA A 789 -10.19 41.92 14.51
CA ALA A 789 -9.73 42.98 13.63
C ALA A 789 -9.89 44.39 14.24
N ASP A 790 -10.97 44.65 14.99
CA ASP A 790 -11.27 45.95 15.59
C ASP A 790 -10.20 46.35 16.61
N PHE A 791 -9.67 45.38 17.39
CA PHE A 791 -8.60 45.64 18.35
C PHE A 791 -7.31 46.11 17.67
N PHE A 792 -6.98 45.54 16.50
CA PHE A 792 -5.85 46.01 15.71
C PHE A 792 -6.10 47.41 15.12
N LEU A 793 -7.32 47.67 14.63
CA LEU A 793 -7.67 48.99 14.09
C LEU A 793 -7.54 50.09 15.14
N VAL A 794 -8.06 49.85 16.36
CA VAL A 794 -8.03 50.83 17.44
C VAL A 794 -6.61 51.07 17.97
N ASP A 795 -5.83 50.01 18.17
CA ASP A 795 -4.50 50.11 18.80
C ASP A 795 -3.40 50.55 17.82
N TYR A 796 -3.44 50.08 16.57
CA TYR A 796 -2.36 50.30 15.60
C TYR A 796 -2.67 51.35 14.53
N VAL A 797 -3.87 51.30 13.95
CA VAL A 797 -4.23 52.03 12.73
C VAL A 797 -4.77 53.44 13.05
N MET A 798 -5.74 53.56 13.95
CA MET A 798 -6.35 54.84 14.32
C MET A 798 -5.32 55.88 14.82
N PRO A 799 -4.30 55.54 15.64
CA PRO A 799 -3.30 56.51 16.07
C PRO A 799 -2.44 57.05 14.92
N ARG A 800 -2.18 56.22 13.90
CA ARG A 800 -1.36 56.58 12.72
C ARG A 800 -2.13 57.35 11.66
N LEU A 801 -3.46 57.22 11.64
CA LEU A 801 -4.36 57.95 10.74
C LEU A 801 -5.00 59.18 11.40
N LYS A 802 -4.54 59.57 12.59
CA LYS A 802 -5.09 60.70 13.35
C LYS A 802 -4.94 62.00 12.56
N GLY A 803 -6.07 62.62 12.22
CA GLY A 803 -6.12 63.86 11.43
C GLY A 803 -6.34 63.67 9.92
N THR A 804 -6.51 62.43 9.44
CA THR A 804 -6.95 62.13 8.07
C THR A 804 -8.47 61.92 8.01
N ASP A 805 -9.11 62.29 6.91
CA ASP A 805 -10.56 62.10 6.68
C ASP A 805 -10.82 60.64 6.25
N VAL A 806 -10.94 59.75 7.25
CA VAL A 806 -11.12 58.31 7.05
C VAL A 806 -12.26 57.82 7.93
N THR A 807 -13.19 57.10 7.32
CA THR A 807 -14.30 56.44 8.01
C THR A 807 -13.87 55.05 8.50
N TYR A 808 -14.29 54.71 9.72
CA TYR A 808 -13.95 53.45 10.38
C TYR A 808 -15.20 52.59 10.58
N PRO A 809 -15.05 51.25 10.54
CA PRO A 809 -16.13 50.33 10.88
C PRO A 809 -16.84 50.71 12.18
N TYR A 810 -18.16 50.54 12.22
CA TYR A 810 -18.98 50.90 13.39
C TYR A 810 -18.52 50.18 14.67
N THR A 811 -18.15 48.90 14.55
CA THR A 811 -17.65 48.07 15.66
C THR A 811 -16.35 48.62 16.24
N ALA A 812 -15.37 48.98 15.41
CA ALA A 812 -14.12 49.60 15.83
C ALA A 812 -14.32 50.95 16.53
N ARG A 813 -15.25 51.80 16.04
CA ARG A 813 -15.58 53.09 16.68
C ARG A 813 -16.20 52.91 18.07
N ASN A 814 -17.08 51.93 18.21
CA ASN A 814 -17.68 51.58 19.50
C ASN A 814 -16.64 51.05 20.48
N LEU A 815 -15.74 50.17 20.02
CA LEU A 815 -14.65 49.63 20.83
C LEU A 815 -13.72 50.75 21.34
N ALA A 816 -13.28 51.66 20.46
CA ALA A 816 -12.45 52.80 20.85
C ALA A 816 -13.13 53.66 21.95
N THR A 817 -14.44 53.90 21.81
CA THR A 817 -15.22 54.65 22.80
C THR A 817 -15.34 53.90 24.13
N SER A 818 -15.49 52.57 24.09
CA SER A 818 -15.56 51.73 25.30
C SER A 818 -14.24 51.73 26.07
N LEU A 819 -13.12 51.56 25.36
CA LEU A 819 -11.78 51.57 25.95
C LEU A 819 -11.44 52.93 26.57
N LEU A 820 -11.74 54.03 25.88
CA LEU A 820 -11.57 55.39 26.42
C LEU A 820 -12.38 55.61 27.70
N ARG A 821 -13.62 55.11 27.78
CA ARG A 821 -14.44 55.22 29.00
C ARG A 821 -13.83 54.48 30.18
N LYS A 822 -13.18 53.34 29.94
CA LYS A 822 -12.52 52.55 30.98
C LYS A 822 -11.22 53.15 31.48
N GLU A 823 -10.40 53.72 30.60
CA GLU A 823 -9.20 54.45 31.00
C GLU A 823 -9.55 55.65 31.88
N HIS A 824 -10.63 56.38 31.54
CA HIS A 824 -11.16 57.47 32.37
C HIS A 824 -11.76 56.99 33.70
N SER A 825 -12.39 55.80 33.76
CA SER A 825 -12.89 55.25 35.03
C SER A 825 -11.77 54.72 35.93
N ALA A 826 -10.75 54.08 35.36
CA ALA A 826 -9.59 53.57 36.11
C ALA A 826 -8.74 54.72 36.70
N THR A 827 -8.57 55.81 35.94
CA THR A 827 -7.90 57.03 36.42
C THR A 827 -8.76 57.83 37.42
N ALA A 828 -10.09 57.78 37.32
CA ALA A 828 -10.99 58.38 38.31
C ALA A 828 -11.03 57.60 39.64
N ASP A 829 -10.97 56.26 39.60
CA ASP A 829 -10.90 55.43 40.80
C ASP A 829 -9.52 55.51 41.46
N GLN A 830 -8.42 55.55 40.70
CA GLN A 830 -7.08 55.85 41.25
C GLN A 830 -7.01 57.24 41.89
N ARG A 831 -7.62 58.27 41.28
CA ARG A 831 -7.72 59.59 41.90
C ARG A 831 -8.59 59.60 43.16
N LYS A 832 -9.64 58.78 43.23
CA LYS A 832 -10.44 58.64 44.46
C LYS A 832 -9.67 57.94 45.57
N ASP A 833 -8.87 56.94 45.24
CA ASP A 833 -8.01 56.24 46.22
C ASP A 833 -6.81 57.09 46.67
N GLU A 834 -6.29 57.99 45.81
CA GLU A 834 -5.30 59.01 46.20
C GLU A 834 -5.89 60.17 47.01
N ILE A 835 -7.20 60.47 46.85
CA ILE A 835 -7.92 61.45 47.68
C ILE A 835 -8.40 60.82 49.01
N ALA A 836 -8.49 59.48 49.08
CA ALA A 836 -8.87 58.72 50.27
C ALA A 836 -7.67 58.28 51.13
N LYS A 837 -6.43 58.45 50.63
CA LYS A 837 -5.17 58.39 51.41
C LYS A 837 -4.77 59.78 51.86
#